data_AF-A0A1K0G0E3-F1
#
_entry.id   AF-A0A1K0G0E3-F1
#
_cell.length_a   1.000
_cell.length_b   1.000
_cell.length_c   1.000
_cell.angle_alpha   90.00
_cell.angle_beta   90.00
_cell.angle_gamma   90.00
#
_symmetry.space_group_name_H-M   'P 1'
#
loop_
_entity.id
_entity.type
_entity.pdbx_description
1 polymer ?
#
loop_
_entity_poly.entity_id
_entity_poly.type
_entity_poly.pdbx_seq_one_letter_code
_entity_poly.pdbx_strand_id
1 'polypeptide(L)'
;MVYECQKLTPLLYVCFRKSSADSNAKAGYPLPDRGIRSYFANAQRDYSNSCDLQVACFLSAWFTTLAQALRPWQTDAEKYQHLCDLNRFEPVSRDDDLPEPLDRYPRNNHFKVISELAASNLPTVFKLVEGKASKSFRTPSYEKIFDVALRQPLLDLNEQLTAVSRHLHSGQAGVPVPPVLVAFDECIEMIVTTPYTANNQLNSLRRAWNYVGTLQAKYETLSFWLVLMSTSSSAAYLVEHVDAQSSLRRRNSAPLHTFVGVGVDVLAEEQRALSCASQASSHDHLIRYGRPLWPALECSNFWDNVLFKLQGKEDFSADNTAQCFSVMASRLALGLVPVHEGGGALFGKQKLFMDKTVDRHMGMVSRISNDASMYVNSPSEPVLAIAASLIMFPVAIEECDEQVELGQKPVNPYGSILENFRTRCLVDPAIAGFKGMHGELDSRMTLIVAWDAAKRKELDALEQQTKSDYAEVLTRAVPLETILSELADLDEANADQLRQRLERVQQHGSSTRPALQRPPAGRSAASSTIAWTNFTHFDVLPDHITEISPEYLWCCWKRGLGLQMARSQHGIDGILPVFMGSLEEPFVSRTGTQDDVATSIEMHAARYMTYVAWEAKNRDEPQPEAGWGKPDVMFKLAGPSIMRASHVPPGEEPLTERALICVQLDLGSSTPFVSEPQGFRPRVETINGTECPRLCIRGVTNEHAYPCLDVLKIRAVFQNLSIRILRRRPYELLNEVPNSIWNDHMQPALPSISAAGVSNPPATAAPRDDNDGAAQCKRQRMDLD
;
A
#
# COMPACT_ATOMS: atom_id res chain seq x y z
N MET A 1 -14.68 -8.03 -5.86
CA MET A 1 -15.39 -6.82 -6.33
C MET A 1 -16.19 -7.06 -7.60
N VAL A 2 -15.57 -7.24 -8.79
CA VAL A 2 -16.34 -7.38 -10.06
C VAL A 2 -17.34 -8.54 -10.05
N TYR A 3 -16.99 -9.66 -9.41
CA TYR A 3 -17.91 -10.77 -9.21
C TYR A 3 -19.17 -10.38 -8.44
N GLU A 4 -19.08 -9.49 -7.45
CA GLU A 4 -20.23 -9.00 -6.67
C GLU A 4 -21.19 -8.16 -7.51
N CYS A 5 -20.69 -7.48 -8.55
CA CYS A 5 -21.52 -6.69 -9.46
C CYS A 5 -22.56 -7.54 -10.21
N GLN A 6 -22.38 -8.86 -10.31
CA GLN A 6 -23.36 -9.74 -10.95
C GLN A 6 -24.74 -9.70 -10.25
N LYS A 7 -24.79 -9.31 -8.97
CA LYS A 7 -26.03 -9.16 -8.21
C LYS A 7 -26.84 -7.92 -8.63
N LEU A 8 -26.21 -6.99 -9.34
CA LEU A 8 -26.79 -5.69 -9.71
C LEU A 8 -26.98 -5.55 -11.22
N THR A 9 -26.16 -6.23 -12.02
CA THR A 9 -26.20 -6.11 -13.47
C THR A 9 -25.69 -7.39 -14.16
N PRO A 10 -26.12 -7.72 -15.40
CA PRO A 10 -25.60 -8.88 -16.10
C PRO A 10 -24.07 -8.80 -16.24
N LEU A 11 -23.37 -9.86 -15.84
CA LEU A 11 -21.91 -9.96 -15.87
C LEU A 11 -21.46 -11.08 -16.81
N LEU A 12 -20.59 -10.74 -17.75
CA LEU A 12 -19.83 -11.67 -18.57
C LEU A 12 -18.38 -11.59 -18.12
N TYR A 13 -17.79 -12.71 -17.70
CA TYR A 13 -16.44 -12.72 -17.12
C TYR A 13 -15.55 -13.73 -17.83
N VAL A 14 -14.33 -13.32 -18.20
CA VAL A 14 -13.28 -14.19 -18.75
C VAL A 14 -11.94 -13.91 -18.07
N CYS A 15 -11.16 -14.95 -17.75
CA CYS A 15 -9.83 -14.86 -17.14
C CYS A 15 -8.73 -15.39 -18.06
N PHE A 16 -7.73 -14.56 -18.33
CA PHE A 16 -6.54 -14.92 -19.08
C PHE A 16 -5.39 -15.23 -18.12
N ARG A 17 -4.58 -16.28 -18.35
CA ARG A 17 -3.26 -16.40 -17.70
C ARG A 17 -2.27 -17.06 -18.63
N LYS A 18 -0.99 -17.03 -18.24
CA LYS A 18 0.07 -17.83 -18.85
C LYS A 18 -0.25 -19.31 -18.68
N SER A 19 0.18 -20.13 -19.64
CA SER A 19 0.01 -21.60 -19.59
C SER A 19 0.63 -22.25 -18.34
N SER A 20 1.62 -21.60 -17.71
CA SER A 20 2.19 -22.06 -16.44
C SER A 20 1.21 -22.01 -15.25
N ALA A 21 0.11 -21.27 -15.39
CA ALA A 21 -0.96 -21.16 -14.40
C ALA A 21 -2.15 -22.10 -14.67
N ASP A 22 -2.11 -22.88 -15.76
CA ASP A 22 -3.12 -23.89 -16.04
C ASP A 22 -3.15 -24.92 -14.91
N SER A 23 -4.29 -24.99 -14.19
CA SER A 23 -4.47 -25.85 -13.01
C SER A 23 -3.44 -25.64 -11.88
N ASN A 24 -2.76 -24.50 -11.85
CA ASN A 24 -1.74 -24.18 -10.85
C ASN A 24 -2.07 -22.86 -10.14
N ALA A 25 -2.83 -22.95 -9.04
CA ALA A 25 -3.21 -21.79 -8.24
C ALA A 25 -1.99 -21.05 -7.65
N LYS A 26 -0.86 -21.74 -7.43
CA LYS A 26 0.40 -21.10 -6.97
C LYS A 26 0.99 -20.17 -8.03
N ALA A 27 0.67 -20.37 -9.31
CA ALA A 27 1.08 -19.50 -10.41
C ALA A 27 0.05 -18.40 -10.75
N GLY A 28 -1.13 -18.40 -10.12
CA GLY A 28 -2.13 -17.34 -10.20
C GLY A 28 -3.57 -17.83 -9.94
N TYR A 29 -4.39 -16.97 -9.33
CA TYR A 29 -5.82 -17.19 -9.12
C TYR A 29 -6.62 -15.91 -9.42
N PRO A 30 -7.81 -15.95 -10.05
CA PRO A 30 -8.55 -17.15 -10.50
C PRO A 30 -7.83 -17.94 -11.58
N LEU A 31 -8.13 -19.23 -11.74
CA LEU A 31 -7.53 -20.08 -12.78
C LEU A 31 -7.90 -19.56 -14.18
N PRO A 32 -7.04 -19.76 -15.20
CA PRO A 32 -7.35 -19.34 -16.56
C PRO A 32 -8.52 -20.11 -17.15
N ASP A 33 -9.33 -19.44 -17.98
CA ASP A 33 -10.37 -20.11 -18.75
C ASP A 33 -9.76 -20.97 -19.87
N ARG A 34 -10.19 -22.23 -19.91
CA ARG A 34 -9.56 -23.27 -20.74
C ARG A 34 -9.60 -22.95 -22.23
N GLY A 35 -8.44 -23.06 -22.89
CA GLY A 35 -8.30 -22.98 -24.34
C GLY A 35 -8.13 -21.56 -24.91
N ILE A 36 -8.43 -20.51 -24.14
CA ILE A 36 -8.43 -19.13 -24.65
C ILE A 36 -7.01 -18.66 -24.99
N ARG A 37 -6.04 -18.86 -24.08
CA ARG A 37 -4.66 -18.42 -24.33
C ARG A 37 -4.03 -19.14 -25.52
N SER A 38 -4.32 -20.44 -25.65
CA SER A 38 -3.90 -21.27 -26.77
C SER A 38 -4.54 -20.83 -28.08
N TYR A 39 -5.82 -20.46 -28.07
CA TYR A 39 -6.50 -19.87 -29.23
C TYR A 39 -5.74 -18.65 -29.75
N PHE A 40 -5.48 -17.65 -28.91
CA PHE A 40 -4.80 -16.43 -29.36
C PHE A 40 -3.36 -16.73 -29.84
N ALA A 41 -2.63 -17.62 -29.16
CA ALA A 41 -1.30 -18.04 -29.59
C ALA A 41 -1.30 -18.70 -30.98
N ASN A 42 -2.25 -19.60 -31.23
CA ASN A 42 -2.40 -20.27 -32.52
C ASN A 42 -2.87 -19.30 -33.61
N ALA A 43 -3.86 -18.45 -33.30
CA ALA A 43 -4.38 -17.47 -34.23
C ALA A 43 -3.31 -16.44 -34.65
N GLN A 44 -2.41 -16.04 -33.74
CA GLN A 44 -1.28 -15.19 -34.09
C GLN A 44 -0.24 -15.90 -34.96
N ARG A 45 -0.04 -17.21 -34.75
CA ARG A 45 0.85 -18.04 -35.58
C ARG A 45 0.32 -18.17 -37.00
N ASP A 46 -0.97 -18.44 -37.14
CA ASP A 46 -1.60 -18.76 -38.43
C ASP A 46 -2.05 -17.50 -39.19
N TYR A 47 -2.43 -16.44 -38.48
CA TYR A 47 -2.89 -15.14 -39.01
C TYR A 47 -2.12 -13.99 -38.36
N SER A 48 -0.81 -13.97 -38.61
CA SER A 48 0.10 -12.97 -38.03
C SER A 48 -0.32 -11.54 -38.36
N ASN A 49 -0.28 -10.66 -37.35
CA ASN A 49 -0.65 -9.24 -37.43
C ASN A 49 -2.14 -8.96 -37.73
N SER A 50 -3.02 -9.97 -37.80
CA SER A 50 -4.46 -9.80 -37.96
C SER A 50 -5.21 -9.76 -36.63
N CYS A 51 -4.77 -8.91 -35.69
CA CYS A 51 -5.34 -8.87 -34.33
C CYS A 51 -6.86 -8.57 -34.33
N ASP A 52 -7.35 -7.75 -35.27
CA ASP A 52 -8.79 -7.47 -35.42
C ASP A 52 -9.60 -8.71 -35.80
N LEU A 53 -9.08 -9.57 -36.67
CA LEU A 53 -9.72 -10.84 -37.00
C LEU A 53 -9.75 -11.77 -35.78
N GLN A 54 -8.62 -11.88 -35.07
CA GLN A 54 -8.47 -12.78 -33.91
C GLN A 54 -9.47 -12.41 -32.80
N VAL A 55 -9.53 -11.13 -32.43
CA VAL A 55 -10.46 -10.65 -31.40
C VAL A 55 -11.91 -10.76 -31.86
N ALA A 56 -12.20 -10.43 -33.13
CA ALA A 56 -13.55 -10.53 -33.66
C ALA A 56 -14.09 -11.98 -33.64
N CYS A 57 -13.27 -12.94 -34.05
CA CYS A 57 -13.65 -14.36 -34.04
C CYS A 57 -13.85 -14.89 -32.61
N PHE A 58 -13.01 -14.47 -31.65
CA PHE A 58 -13.18 -14.82 -30.25
C PHE A 58 -14.50 -14.26 -29.67
N LEU A 59 -14.75 -12.96 -29.80
CA LEU A 59 -15.97 -12.32 -29.30
C LEU A 59 -17.22 -12.89 -29.99
N SER A 60 -17.15 -13.13 -31.31
CA SER A 60 -18.22 -13.76 -32.08
C SER A 60 -18.58 -15.14 -31.51
N ALA A 61 -17.57 -16.00 -31.31
CA ALA A 61 -17.78 -17.32 -30.71
C ALA A 61 -18.34 -17.22 -29.30
N TRP A 62 -17.81 -16.35 -28.45
CA TRP A 62 -18.27 -16.18 -27.08
C TRP A 62 -19.74 -15.74 -27.03
N PHE A 63 -20.10 -14.70 -27.78
CA PHE A 63 -21.47 -14.18 -27.79
C PHE A 63 -22.46 -15.19 -28.37
N THR A 64 -22.09 -15.90 -29.44
CA THR A 64 -22.92 -16.96 -30.01
C THR A 64 -23.13 -18.12 -29.03
N THR A 65 -22.06 -18.64 -28.43
CA THR A 65 -22.16 -19.78 -27.50
C THR A 65 -22.97 -19.40 -26.25
N LEU A 66 -22.79 -18.19 -25.72
CA LEU A 66 -23.55 -17.72 -24.57
C LEU A 66 -25.03 -17.51 -24.90
N ALA A 67 -25.35 -16.89 -26.04
CA ALA A 67 -26.73 -16.71 -26.48
C ALA A 67 -27.45 -18.06 -26.66
N GLN A 68 -26.75 -19.05 -27.23
CA GLN A 68 -27.26 -20.41 -27.39
C GLN A 68 -27.42 -21.14 -26.05
N ALA A 69 -26.54 -20.93 -25.09
CA ALA A 69 -26.64 -21.51 -23.75
C ALA A 69 -27.80 -20.91 -22.93
N LEU A 70 -28.13 -19.64 -23.15
CA LEU A 70 -29.23 -18.95 -22.48
C LEU A 70 -30.61 -19.22 -23.09
N ARG A 71 -30.67 -19.52 -24.39
CA ARG A 71 -31.93 -19.70 -25.14
C ARG A 71 -32.87 -20.79 -24.60
N PRO A 72 -32.42 -21.96 -24.11
CA PRO A 72 -33.30 -23.03 -23.63
C PRO A 72 -34.08 -22.67 -22.35
N TRP A 73 -33.55 -21.77 -21.53
CA TRP A 73 -34.15 -21.35 -20.26
C TRP A 73 -35.36 -20.44 -20.52
N GLN A 74 -36.50 -20.76 -19.90
CA GLN A 74 -37.77 -20.13 -20.26
C GLN A 74 -38.06 -18.89 -19.43
N THR A 75 -37.56 -18.81 -18.19
CA THR A 75 -37.79 -17.67 -17.30
C THR A 75 -36.58 -16.73 -17.23
N ASP A 76 -36.83 -15.45 -16.99
CA ASP A 76 -35.79 -14.44 -16.80
C ASP A 76 -34.87 -14.79 -15.61
N ALA A 77 -35.42 -15.40 -14.55
CA ALA A 77 -34.70 -15.84 -13.35
C ALA A 77 -33.77 -17.04 -13.63
N GLU A 78 -34.22 -18.03 -14.40
CA GLU A 78 -33.36 -19.17 -14.80
C GLU A 78 -32.19 -18.71 -15.67
N LYS A 79 -32.43 -17.76 -16.59
CA LYS A 79 -31.35 -17.17 -17.40
C LYS A 79 -30.32 -16.43 -16.53
N TYR A 80 -30.80 -15.67 -15.54
CA TYR A 80 -29.93 -15.02 -14.57
C TYR A 80 -29.10 -16.03 -13.76
N GLN A 81 -29.75 -17.07 -13.22
CA GLN A 81 -29.07 -18.09 -12.43
C GLN A 81 -28.02 -18.84 -13.27
N HIS A 82 -28.34 -19.19 -14.51
CA HIS A 82 -27.40 -19.84 -15.42
C HIS A 82 -26.17 -18.96 -15.69
N LEU A 83 -26.36 -17.64 -15.88
CA LEU A 83 -25.26 -16.71 -16.05
C LEU A 83 -24.38 -16.61 -14.79
N CYS A 84 -24.97 -16.59 -13.59
CA CYS A 84 -24.23 -16.62 -12.33
C CYS A 84 -23.44 -17.92 -12.16
N ASP A 85 -24.03 -19.07 -12.49
CA ASP A 85 -23.37 -20.37 -12.41
C ASP A 85 -22.17 -20.45 -13.36
N LEU A 86 -22.27 -19.84 -14.54
CA LEU A 86 -21.16 -19.76 -15.49
C LEU A 86 -20.00 -18.89 -14.99
N ASN A 87 -20.29 -17.90 -14.15
CA ASN A 87 -19.28 -17.03 -13.55
C ASN A 87 -18.56 -17.66 -12.35
N ARG A 88 -19.06 -18.76 -11.77
CA ARG A 88 -18.43 -19.43 -10.62
C ARG A 88 -17.14 -20.17 -11.01
N PHE A 89 -16.10 -20.02 -10.17
CA PHE A 89 -14.83 -20.73 -10.31
C PHE A 89 -14.81 -22.10 -9.59
N GLU A 90 -15.68 -22.27 -8.59
CA GLU A 90 -15.84 -23.50 -7.81
C GLU A 90 -17.16 -24.20 -8.16
N PRO A 91 -17.24 -25.53 -8.04
CA PRO A 91 -18.50 -26.24 -8.26
C PRO A 91 -19.44 -25.96 -7.09
N VAL A 92 -20.76 -26.02 -7.33
CA VAL A 92 -21.72 -26.11 -6.23
C VAL A 92 -21.46 -27.43 -5.53
N SER A 93 -20.96 -27.38 -4.29
CA SER A 93 -20.77 -28.55 -3.45
C SER A 93 -22.10 -29.30 -3.33
N ARG A 94 -22.18 -30.46 -3.99
CA ARG A 94 -23.11 -31.52 -3.56
C ARG A 94 -22.45 -32.23 -2.40
N ASP A 95 -23.22 -32.58 -1.38
CA ASP A 95 -22.81 -33.20 -0.10
C ASP A 95 -22.03 -34.54 -0.20
N ASP A 96 -21.52 -34.91 -1.37
CA ASP A 96 -20.73 -36.13 -1.57
C ASP A 96 -19.23 -35.78 -1.72
N ASP A 97 -18.45 -36.10 -0.67
CA ASP A 97 -17.00 -35.92 -0.55
C ASP A 97 -16.17 -36.78 -1.53
N LEU A 98 -16.27 -36.49 -2.84
CA LEU A 98 -15.32 -36.98 -3.84
C LEU A 98 -14.79 -35.82 -4.69
N PRO A 99 -13.46 -35.72 -4.92
CA PRO A 99 -12.91 -34.75 -5.84
C PRO A 99 -13.39 -35.11 -7.27
N GLU A 100 -14.34 -34.35 -7.80
CA GLU A 100 -14.77 -34.52 -9.19
C GLU A 100 -13.65 -34.10 -10.16
N PRO A 101 -13.47 -34.81 -11.30
CA PRO A 101 -12.47 -34.44 -12.31
C PRO A 101 -12.70 -33.03 -12.88
N LEU A 102 -11.60 -32.29 -13.14
CA LEU A 102 -11.59 -30.95 -13.74
C LEU A 102 -12.35 -30.83 -15.08
N ASP A 103 -12.64 -31.94 -15.75
CA ASP A 103 -13.39 -31.99 -17.00
C ASP A 103 -14.92 -31.85 -16.82
N ARG A 104 -15.44 -31.80 -15.58
CA ARG A 104 -16.88 -31.58 -15.29
C ARG A 104 -17.26 -30.13 -14.96
N TYR A 105 -16.30 -29.19 -14.89
CA TYR A 105 -16.60 -27.78 -14.61
C TYR A 105 -17.37 -27.13 -15.78
N PRO A 106 -18.63 -26.66 -15.57
CA PRO A 106 -19.45 -26.09 -16.63
C PRO A 106 -18.77 -24.91 -17.34
N ARG A 107 -18.09 -24.05 -16.57
CA ARG A 107 -17.30 -22.92 -17.07
C ARG A 107 -16.16 -23.35 -18.00
N ASN A 108 -15.35 -24.32 -17.58
CA ASN A 108 -14.20 -24.79 -18.38
C ASN A 108 -14.64 -25.40 -19.71
N ASN A 109 -15.72 -26.20 -19.70
CA ASN A 109 -16.28 -26.78 -20.91
C ASN A 109 -16.86 -25.70 -21.83
N HIS A 110 -17.53 -24.70 -21.26
CA HIS A 110 -18.06 -23.56 -22.02
C HIS A 110 -16.95 -22.80 -22.76
N PHE A 111 -15.87 -22.42 -22.07
CA PHE A 111 -14.76 -21.69 -22.69
C PHE A 111 -13.89 -22.53 -23.64
N LYS A 112 -13.83 -23.85 -23.42
CA LYS A 112 -13.23 -24.77 -24.40
C LYS A 112 -14.02 -24.74 -25.72
N VAL A 113 -15.35 -24.86 -25.67
CA VAL A 113 -16.22 -24.79 -26.86
C VAL A 113 -16.07 -23.44 -27.57
N ILE A 114 -16.02 -22.33 -26.81
CA ILE A 114 -15.78 -20.99 -27.37
C ILE A 114 -14.46 -20.93 -28.13
N SER A 115 -13.39 -21.45 -27.54
CA SER A 115 -12.04 -21.43 -28.14
C SER A 115 -11.97 -22.25 -29.43
N GLU A 116 -12.63 -23.41 -29.45
CA GLU A 116 -12.73 -24.30 -30.63
C GLU A 116 -13.57 -23.65 -31.73
N LEU A 117 -14.73 -23.06 -31.38
CA LEU A 117 -15.59 -22.35 -32.32
C LEU A 117 -14.87 -21.13 -32.91
N ALA A 118 -14.19 -20.34 -32.08
CA ALA A 118 -13.39 -19.20 -32.53
C ALA A 118 -12.31 -19.62 -33.53
N ALA A 119 -11.62 -20.75 -33.28
CA ALA A 119 -10.63 -21.30 -34.20
C ALA A 119 -11.25 -21.73 -35.53
N SER A 120 -12.42 -22.38 -35.52
CA SER A 120 -13.13 -22.78 -36.74
C SER A 120 -13.67 -21.59 -37.55
N ASN A 121 -13.97 -20.47 -36.91
CA ASN A 121 -14.52 -19.29 -37.56
C ASN A 121 -13.45 -18.45 -38.28
N LEU A 122 -12.19 -18.54 -37.86
CA LEU A 122 -11.08 -17.76 -38.41
C LEU A 122 -10.99 -17.84 -39.95
N PRO A 123 -10.89 -19.04 -40.58
CA PRO A 123 -10.78 -19.13 -42.05
C PRO A 123 -12.02 -18.61 -42.78
N THR A 124 -13.20 -18.80 -42.19
CA THR A 124 -14.48 -18.41 -42.80
C THR A 124 -14.64 -16.89 -42.82
N VAL A 125 -14.41 -16.23 -41.68
CA VAL A 125 -14.49 -14.76 -41.57
C VAL A 125 -13.40 -14.12 -42.43
N PHE A 126 -12.18 -14.67 -42.42
CA PHE A 126 -11.09 -14.18 -43.26
C PHE A 126 -11.48 -14.15 -44.75
N LYS A 127 -11.98 -15.28 -45.29
CA LYS A 127 -12.43 -15.38 -46.69
C LYS A 127 -13.56 -14.41 -47.02
N LEU A 128 -14.53 -14.22 -46.12
CA LEU A 128 -15.66 -13.31 -46.35
C LEU A 128 -15.22 -11.85 -46.42
N VAL A 129 -14.20 -11.49 -45.65
CA VAL A 129 -13.65 -10.14 -45.63
C VAL A 129 -12.78 -9.89 -46.87
N GLU A 130 -11.95 -10.86 -47.28
CA GLU A 130 -11.11 -10.80 -48.49
C GLU A 130 -11.92 -10.84 -49.80
N GLY A 131 -12.95 -11.68 -49.89
CA GLY A 131 -13.77 -11.87 -51.09
C GLY A 131 -14.57 -10.64 -51.54
N LYS A 132 -14.56 -9.56 -50.75
CA LYS A 132 -15.14 -8.24 -51.08
C LYS A 132 -14.10 -7.12 -51.22
N ALA A 133 -12.80 -7.41 -51.10
CA ALA A 133 -11.73 -6.44 -51.31
C ALA A 133 -11.32 -6.45 -52.79
N SER A 134 -11.90 -5.54 -53.59
CA SER A 134 -11.50 -5.35 -54.99
C SER A 134 -10.03 -4.93 -55.06
N LYS A 135 -9.20 -5.70 -55.78
CA LYS A 135 -7.91 -5.42 -56.48
C LYS A 135 -6.95 -4.31 -55.96
N SER A 136 -7.09 -3.84 -54.73
CA SER A 136 -6.17 -2.95 -54.05
C SER A 136 -5.57 -3.71 -52.89
N PHE A 137 -4.24 -3.68 -52.76
CA PHE A 137 -3.44 -4.27 -51.68
C PHE A 137 -3.69 -3.58 -50.32
N ARG A 138 -4.95 -3.26 -49.98
CA ARG A 138 -5.32 -2.64 -48.72
C ARG A 138 -5.87 -3.70 -47.77
N THR A 139 -5.22 -3.83 -46.63
CA THR A 139 -5.71 -4.59 -45.48
C THR A 139 -7.16 -4.20 -45.19
N PRO A 140 -8.08 -5.16 -44.95
CA PRO A 140 -9.47 -4.83 -44.67
C PRO A 140 -9.58 -3.92 -43.45
N SER A 141 -10.49 -2.93 -43.49
CA SER A 141 -10.71 -2.07 -42.33
C SER A 141 -11.30 -2.88 -41.17
N TYR A 142 -10.93 -2.52 -39.93
CA TYR A 142 -11.40 -3.22 -38.75
C TYR A 142 -12.93 -3.19 -38.63
N GLU A 143 -13.59 -2.11 -39.08
CA GLU A 143 -15.05 -2.01 -39.07
C GLU A 143 -15.71 -3.11 -39.90
N LYS A 144 -15.14 -3.44 -41.07
CA LYS A 144 -15.68 -4.50 -41.93
C LYS A 144 -15.51 -5.88 -41.30
N ILE A 145 -14.38 -6.12 -40.64
CA ILE A 145 -14.14 -7.37 -39.90
C ILE A 145 -15.16 -7.51 -38.77
N PHE A 146 -15.30 -6.47 -37.95
CA PHE A 146 -16.25 -6.47 -36.84
C PHE A 146 -17.70 -6.56 -37.31
N ASP A 147 -18.05 -5.95 -38.43
CA ASP A 147 -19.40 -6.04 -38.98
C ASP A 147 -19.79 -7.45 -39.41
N VAL A 148 -18.88 -8.14 -40.09
CA VAL A 148 -19.09 -9.53 -40.53
C VAL A 148 -19.16 -10.48 -39.34
N ALA A 149 -18.31 -10.28 -38.33
CA ALA A 149 -18.13 -11.22 -37.24
C ALA A 149 -19.05 -10.98 -36.03
N LEU A 150 -19.31 -9.72 -35.65
CA LEU A 150 -19.90 -9.36 -34.35
C LEU A 150 -21.36 -8.93 -34.40
N ARG A 151 -21.84 -8.39 -35.54
CA ARG A 151 -23.18 -7.80 -35.61
C ARG A 151 -24.29 -8.77 -35.15
N GLN A 152 -24.41 -9.92 -35.81
CA GLN A 152 -25.47 -10.88 -35.47
C GLN A 152 -25.26 -11.53 -34.09
N PRO A 153 -24.05 -12.01 -33.72
CA PRO A 153 -23.82 -12.57 -32.39
C PRO A 153 -24.16 -11.61 -31.24
N LEU A 154 -23.86 -10.31 -31.39
CA LEU A 154 -24.21 -9.31 -30.38
C LEU A 154 -25.73 -9.13 -30.26
N LEU A 155 -26.45 -9.05 -31.38
CA LEU A 155 -27.91 -8.89 -31.37
C LEU A 155 -28.60 -10.11 -30.74
N ASP A 156 -28.15 -11.33 -31.09
CA ASP A 156 -28.67 -12.58 -30.52
C ASP A 156 -28.42 -12.64 -29.01
N LEU A 157 -27.23 -12.22 -28.56
CA LEU A 157 -26.90 -12.16 -27.14
C LEU A 157 -27.72 -11.08 -26.40
N ASN A 158 -27.88 -9.91 -27.00
CA ASN A 158 -28.66 -8.81 -26.43
C ASN A 158 -30.12 -9.22 -26.15
N GLU A 159 -30.73 -9.98 -27.05
CA GLU A 159 -32.07 -10.55 -26.84
C GLU A 159 -32.14 -11.37 -25.55
N GLN A 160 -31.14 -12.22 -25.31
CA GLN A 160 -31.09 -13.07 -24.11
C GLN A 160 -30.77 -12.27 -22.85
N LEU A 161 -29.85 -11.30 -22.91
CA LEU A 161 -29.46 -10.49 -21.75
C LEU A 161 -30.52 -9.46 -21.36
N THR A 162 -31.42 -9.08 -22.27
CA THR A 162 -32.58 -8.21 -21.94
C THR A 162 -33.49 -8.89 -20.92
N ALA A 163 -33.66 -10.21 -20.99
CA ALA A 163 -34.39 -10.99 -19.99
C ALA A 163 -33.68 -10.97 -18.63
N VAL A 164 -32.37 -11.21 -18.59
CA VAL A 164 -31.57 -11.16 -17.36
C VAL A 164 -31.62 -9.77 -16.73
N SER A 165 -31.47 -8.72 -17.54
CA SER A 165 -31.58 -7.34 -17.08
C SER A 165 -32.96 -7.05 -16.51
N ARG A 166 -34.04 -7.55 -17.12
CA ARG A 166 -35.40 -7.36 -16.60
C ARG A 166 -35.59 -8.01 -15.23
N HIS A 167 -35.04 -9.20 -15.02
CA HIS A 167 -35.07 -9.87 -13.71
C HIS A 167 -34.42 -9.01 -12.61
N LEU A 168 -33.18 -8.57 -12.87
CA LEU A 168 -32.39 -7.76 -11.92
C LEU A 168 -33.04 -6.41 -11.58
N HIS A 169 -33.83 -5.85 -12.51
CA HIS A 169 -34.48 -4.53 -12.36
C HIS A 169 -35.96 -4.62 -11.98
N SER A 170 -36.48 -5.82 -11.73
CA SER A 170 -37.88 -5.99 -11.35
C SER A 170 -38.15 -5.24 -10.03
N GLY A 171 -39.08 -4.27 -10.07
CA GLY A 171 -39.46 -3.46 -8.91
C GLY A 171 -38.73 -2.11 -8.75
N GLN A 172 -37.83 -1.72 -9.65
CA GLN A 172 -37.08 -0.45 -9.59
C GLN A 172 -37.56 0.57 -10.64
N ALA A 173 -38.80 1.05 -10.52
CA ALA A 173 -39.34 2.04 -11.46
C ALA A 173 -38.61 3.39 -11.36
N GLY A 174 -38.19 3.94 -12.51
CA GLY A 174 -37.54 5.25 -12.60
C GLY A 174 -36.01 5.25 -12.47
N VAL A 175 -35.39 4.09 -12.23
CA VAL A 175 -33.93 3.93 -12.20
C VAL A 175 -33.43 3.56 -13.61
N PRO A 176 -32.37 4.20 -14.14
CA PRO A 176 -31.77 3.81 -15.43
C PRO A 176 -31.31 2.35 -15.42
N VAL A 177 -31.58 1.62 -16.51
CA VAL A 177 -31.10 0.25 -16.67
C VAL A 177 -29.56 0.26 -16.71
N PRO A 178 -28.87 -0.43 -15.79
CA PRO A 178 -27.43 -0.49 -15.74
C PRO A 178 -26.88 -1.26 -16.94
N PRO A 179 -25.61 -1.00 -17.27
CA PRO A 179 -24.95 -1.64 -18.40
C PRO A 179 -24.58 -3.09 -18.09
N VAL A 180 -24.62 -3.94 -19.12
CA VAL A 180 -23.98 -5.26 -19.09
C VAL A 180 -22.48 -5.08 -18.91
N LEU A 181 -21.90 -5.68 -17.88
CA LEU A 181 -20.45 -5.65 -17.65
C LEU A 181 -19.81 -6.82 -18.41
N VAL A 182 -18.79 -6.52 -19.22
CA VAL A 182 -17.94 -7.55 -19.83
C VAL A 182 -16.52 -7.39 -19.33
N ALA A 183 -16.14 -8.28 -18.43
CA ALA A 183 -14.89 -8.25 -17.68
C ALA A 183 -13.85 -9.18 -18.31
N PHE A 184 -12.70 -8.60 -18.66
CA PHE A 184 -11.50 -9.30 -19.08
C PHE A 184 -10.48 -9.23 -17.94
N ASP A 185 -10.35 -10.33 -17.20
CA ASP A 185 -9.38 -10.48 -16.13
C ASP A 185 -8.01 -10.89 -16.65
N GLU A 186 -6.97 -10.35 -16.02
CA GLU A 186 -5.57 -10.46 -16.45
C GLU A 186 -5.39 -10.16 -17.96
N CYS A 187 -6.09 -9.12 -18.42
CA CYS A 187 -6.27 -8.80 -19.85
C CYS A 187 -4.97 -8.54 -20.63
N ILE A 188 -3.85 -8.23 -19.96
CA ILE A 188 -2.53 -8.12 -20.59
C ILE A 188 -2.06 -9.46 -21.17
N GLU A 189 -2.41 -10.58 -20.56
CA GLU A 189 -2.03 -11.92 -21.04
C GLU A 189 -2.72 -12.31 -22.35
N MET A 190 -3.73 -11.55 -22.79
CA MET A 190 -4.31 -11.67 -24.13
C MET A 190 -3.31 -11.24 -25.23
N ILE A 191 -2.31 -10.42 -24.88
CA ILE A 191 -1.26 -10.03 -25.81
C ILE A 191 -0.27 -11.19 -25.96
N VAL A 192 -0.30 -11.82 -27.12
CA VAL A 192 0.56 -12.98 -27.42
C VAL A 192 1.78 -12.60 -28.28
N THR A 193 1.91 -11.31 -28.60
CA THR A 193 3.03 -10.69 -29.32
C THR A 193 3.84 -9.80 -28.38
N THR A 194 4.88 -9.12 -28.88
CA THR A 194 5.57 -8.08 -28.12
C THR A 194 4.59 -6.98 -27.70
N PRO A 195 4.45 -6.65 -26.40
CA PRO A 195 3.39 -5.77 -25.90
C PRO A 195 3.49 -4.32 -26.37
N TYR A 196 4.67 -3.90 -26.84
CA TYR A 196 4.95 -2.53 -27.26
C TYR A 196 4.51 -2.20 -28.70
N THR A 197 3.92 -3.14 -29.45
CA THR A 197 3.41 -2.86 -30.79
C THR A 197 2.02 -2.23 -30.72
N ALA A 198 1.81 -1.14 -31.46
CA ALA A 198 0.50 -0.49 -31.55
C ALA A 198 -0.61 -1.44 -32.06
N ASN A 199 -0.24 -2.41 -32.89
CA ASN A 199 -1.10 -3.51 -33.31
C ASN A 199 -0.93 -4.70 -32.36
N ASN A 200 -1.85 -4.82 -31.41
CA ASN A 200 -1.94 -5.95 -30.49
C ASN A 200 -3.43 -6.26 -30.20
N GLN A 201 -3.69 -7.44 -29.62
CA GLN A 201 -5.04 -7.94 -29.36
C GLN A 201 -5.81 -7.03 -28.39
N LEU A 202 -5.16 -6.42 -27.40
CA LEU A 202 -5.84 -5.54 -26.44
C LEU A 202 -6.32 -4.23 -27.07
N ASN A 203 -5.49 -3.63 -27.92
CA ASN A 203 -5.89 -2.46 -28.70
C ASN A 203 -7.00 -2.80 -29.71
N SER A 204 -7.00 -4.02 -30.24
CA SER A 204 -8.10 -4.51 -31.08
C SER A 204 -9.40 -4.69 -30.29
N LEU A 205 -9.34 -5.23 -29.07
CA LEU A 205 -10.50 -5.33 -28.17
C LEU A 205 -11.11 -3.96 -27.86
N ARG A 206 -10.28 -2.94 -27.60
CA ARG A 206 -10.74 -1.55 -27.44
C ARG A 206 -11.45 -1.02 -28.69
N ARG A 207 -10.95 -1.33 -29.89
CA ARG A 207 -11.62 -0.96 -31.16
C ARG A 207 -12.94 -1.71 -31.34
N ALA A 208 -12.99 -3.00 -31.01
CA ALA A 208 -14.21 -3.80 -31.07
C ALA A 208 -15.28 -3.20 -30.15
N TRP A 209 -14.90 -2.69 -28.97
CA TRP A 209 -15.85 -2.05 -28.06
C TRP A 209 -16.42 -0.72 -28.58
N ASN A 210 -15.61 0.08 -29.27
CA ASN A 210 -16.11 1.28 -29.96
C ASN A 210 -17.14 0.90 -31.05
N TYR A 211 -16.87 -0.18 -31.79
CA TYR A 211 -17.83 -0.71 -32.76
C TYR A 211 -19.12 -1.22 -32.09
N VAL A 212 -19.03 -1.92 -30.95
CA VAL A 212 -20.19 -2.33 -30.14
C VAL A 212 -21.03 -1.11 -29.72
N GLY A 213 -20.40 -0.01 -29.28
CA GLY A 213 -21.10 1.25 -28.97
C GLY A 213 -21.82 1.86 -30.17
N THR A 214 -21.27 1.69 -31.39
CA THR A 214 -21.96 2.10 -32.63
C THR A 214 -23.19 1.23 -32.91
N LEU A 215 -23.11 -0.07 -32.65
CA LEU A 215 -24.26 -0.98 -32.76
C LEU A 215 -25.34 -0.64 -31.73
N GLN A 216 -24.94 -0.31 -30.50
CA GLN A 216 -25.86 0.15 -29.46
C GLN A 216 -26.67 1.37 -29.92
N ALA A 217 -26.01 2.40 -30.44
CA ALA A 217 -26.69 3.59 -30.93
C ALA A 217 -27.63 3.31 -32.12
N LYS A 218 -27.29 2.32 -32.96
CA LYS A 218 -28.04 2.00 -34.18
C LYS A 218 -29.23 1.07 -33.96
N TYR A 219 -29.11 0.11 -33.05
CA TYR A 219 -30.08 -0.97 -32.83
C TYR A 219 -30.74 -0.91 -31.45
N GLU A 220 -30.47 0.15 -30.66
CA GLU A 220 -31.04 0.37 -29.33
C GLU A 220 -30.83 -0.84 -28.39
N THR A 221 -29.65 -1.47 -28.47
CA THR A 221 -29.29 -2.59 -27.59
C THR A 221 -29.03 -2.10 -26.16
N LEU A 222 -28.91 -3.04 -25.23
CA LEU A 222 -28.33 -2.77 -23.91
C LEU A 222 -26.94 -2.12 -24.05
N SER A 223 -26.56 -1.32 -23.05
CA SER A 223 -25.22 -0.77 -22.95
C SER A 223 -24.24 -1.85 -22.50
N PHE A 224 -23.14 -2.06 -23.23
CA PHE A 224 -22.09 -3.01 -22.85
C PHE A 224 -20.83 -2.25 -22.40
N TRP A 225 -20.45 -2.39 -21.14
CA TRP A 225 -19.25 -1.75 -20.58
C TRP A 225 -18.08 -2.74 -20.55
N LEU A 226 -16.95 -2.31 -21.13
CA LEU A 226 -15.70 -3.06 -21.09
C LEU A 226 -15.01 -2.81 -19.76
N VAL A 227 -14.77 -3.88 -19.00
CA VAL A 227 -14.00 -3.83 -17.76
C VAL A 227 -12.70 -4.57 -18.00
N LEU A 228 -11.58 -3.86 -17.98
CA LEU A 228 -10.24 -4.43 -18.10
C LEU A 228 -9.63 -4.54 -16.70
N MET A 229 -9.27 -5.75 -16.29
CA MET A 229 -8.63 -6.01 -15.01
C MET A 229 -7.27 -6.68 -15.25
N SER A 230 -6.31 -6.36 -14.39
CA SER A 230 -5.04 -7.08 -14.29
C SER A 230 -4.40 -6.73 -12.95
N THR A 231 -3.27 -7.38 -12.66
CA THR A 231 -2.46 -7.10 -11.48
C THR A 231 -1.82 -5.71 -11.53
N SER A 232 -1.43 -5.17 -10.37
CA SER A 232 -0.73 -3.88 -10.29
C SER A 232 0.55 -3.86 -11.11
N SER A 233 1.25 -5.00 -11.24
CA SER A 233 2.46 -5.13 -12.06
C SER A 233 2.18 -4.95 -13.55
N SER A 234 0.97 -5.32 -13.99
CA SER A 234 0.51 -5.10 -15.35
C SER A 234 -0.03 -3.68 -15.61
N ALA A 235 -0.18 -2.84 -14.57
CA ALA A 235 -0.74 -1.49 -14.71
C ALA A 235 0.11 -0.61 -15.65
N ALA A 236 1.44 -0.79 -15.65
CA ALA A 236 2.34 -0.06 -16.54
C ALA A 236 2.07 -0.30 -18.04
N TYR A 237 1.42 -1.41 -18.40
CA TYR A 237 1.00 -1.74 -19.77
C TYR A 237 -0.39 -1.19 -20.11
N LEU A 238 -1.27 -1.04 -19.11
CA LEU A 238 -2.63 -0.51 -19.30
C LEU A 238 -2.65 1.02 -19.34
N VAL A 239 -1.76 1.64 -18.57
CA VAL A 239 -1.61 3.08 -18.41
C VAL A 239 -0.54 3.58 -19.40
N GLU A 240 -0.98 3.90 -20.62
CA GLU A 240 -0.15 4.59 -21.60
C GLU A 240 -0.12 6.09 -21.28
N HIS A 241 1.03 6.61 -20.87
CA HIS A 241 1.22 8.05 -20.65
C HIS A 241 0.89 8.83 -21.92
N VAL A 242 0.22 9.98 -21.77
CA VAL A 242 -0.30 10.81 -22.86
C VAL A 242 0.80 11.13 -23.89
N ASP A 243 2.00 11.51 -23.43
CA ASP A 243 3.12 11.85 -24.32
C ASP A 243 3.71 10.70 -25.13
N ALA A 244 3.58 9.45 -24.66
CA ALA A 244 4.02 8.26 -25.39
C ALA A 244 3.12 7.96 -26.60
N GLN A 245 1.98 8.66 -26.72
CA GLN A 245 1.02 8.45 -27.78
C GLN A 245 1.40 9.24 -29.03
N SER A 246 1.41 8.53 -30.16
CA SER A 246 1.89 9.04 -31.45
C SER A 246 0.93 10.00 -32.16
N SER A 247 -0.33 10.11 -31.73
CA SER A 247 -1.32 10.97 -32.38
C SER A 247 -1.97 11.97 -31.42
N LEU A 248 -2.18 13.19 -31.91
CA LEU A 248 -2.83 14.27 -31.16
C LEU A 248 -4.23 13.88 -30.67
N ARG A 249 -4.96 13.08 -31.46
CA ARG A 249 -6.28 12.55 -31.09
C ARG A 249 -6.23 11.62 -29.88
N ARG A 250 -5.20 10.77 -29.82
CA ARG A 250 -5.00 9.86 -28.69
C ARG A 250 -4.55 10.67 -27.46
N ARG A 251 -3.64 11.64 -27.64
CA ARG A 251 -3.23 12.57 -26.57
C ARG A 251 -4.40 13.33 -25.96
N ASN A 252 -5.39 13.68 -26.78
CA ASN A 252 -6.61 14.37 -26.35
C ASN A 252 -7.74 13.42 -25.93
N SER A 253 -7.51 12.10 -25.91
CA SER A 253 -8.51 11.14 -25.42
C SER A 253 -8.52 11.12 -23.90
N ALA A 254 -9.70 11.08 -23.30
CA ALA A 254 -9.81 10.93 -21.86
C ALA A 254 -9.13 9.62 -21.43
N PRO A 255 -8.31 9.62 -20.37
CA PRO A 255 -7.78 8.39 -19.81
C PRO A 255 -8.94 7.48 -19.41
N LEU A 256 -8.74 6.16 -19.52
CA LEU A 256 -9.70 5.21 -18.95
C LEU A 256 -9.71 5.41 -17.43
N HIS A 257 -10.91 5.58 -16.85
CA HIS A 257 -11.07 5.60 -15.40
C HIS A 257 -10.49 4.31 -14.84
N THR A 258 -9.40 4.43 -14.09
CA THR A 258 -8.70 3.27 -13.53
C THR A 258 -8.99 3.17 -12.05
N PHE A 259 -9.59 2.05 -11.66
CA PHE A 259 -9.84 1.72 -10.27
C PHE A 259 -8.69 0.83 -9.78
N VAL A 260 -8.04 1.28 -8.71
CA VAL A 260 -7.00 0.52 -8.01
C VAL A 260 -7.67 -0.13 -6.80
N GLY A 261 -8.00 -1.42 -6.94
CA GLY A 261 -8.97 -2.10 -6.09
C GLY A 261 -8.36 -3.10 -5.10
N VAL A 262 -7.46 -2.67 -4.22
CA VAL A 262 -7.11 -3.46 -3.02
C VAL A 262 -6.84 -2.50 -1.86
N GLY A 263 -7.76 -2.41 -0.91
CA GLY A 263 -7.42 -1.89 0.41
C GLY A 263 -6.42 -2.82 1.08
N VAL A 264 -5.55 -2.29 1.94
CA VAL A 264 -4.83 -3.13 2.90
C VAL A 264 -5.75 -3.45 4.08
N ASP A 265 -5.41 -4.47 4.86
CA ASP A 265 -6.10 -4.83 6.11
C ASP A 265 -7.53 -5.33 5.94
N VAL A 266 -7.86 -5.86 4.76
CA VAL A 266 -9.20 -6.43 4.48
C VAL A 266 -9.58 -7.52 5.49
N LEU A 267 -8.60 -8.26 6.02
CA LEU A 267 -8.81 -9.33 7.00
C LEU A 267 -8.62 -8.88 8.46
N ALA A 268 -8.33 -7.60 8.70
CA ALA A 268 -8.11 -7.08 10.05
C ALA A 268 -9.41 -7.03 10.86
N GLU A 269 -10.56 -6.80 10.21
CA GLU A 269 -11.88 -6.82 10.85
C GLU A 269 -12.31 -8.23 11.29
N GLU A 270 -11.77 -9.27 10.65
CA GLU A 270 -12.03 -10.68 10.99
C GLU A 270 -11.13 -11.17 12.15
N GLN A 271 -10.29 -10.30 12.72
CA GLN A 271 -9.43 -10.63 13.84
C GLN A 271 -10.22 -10.90 15.12
N ARG A 272 -9.79 -11.92 15.86
CA ARG A 272 -10.26 -12.11 17.23
C ARG A 272 -9.63 -11.04 18.10
N ALA A 273 -10.40 -10.50 19.03
CA ALA A 273 -9.89 -9.59 20.04
C ALA A 273 -8.71 -10.21 20.80
N LEU A 274 -7.66 -9.41 21.01
CA LEU A 274 -6.56 -9.80 21.87
C LEU A 274 -6.99 -9.79 23.34
N SER A 275 -6.58 -10.81 24.08
CA SER A 275 -6.86 -10.97 25.51
C SER A 275 -5.76 -10.38 26.40
N CYS A 276 -4.54 -10.25 25.88
CA CYS A 276 -3.39 -9.59 26.51
C CYS A 276 -2.49 -8.97 25.42
N ALA A 277 -1.55 -8.11 25.81
CA ALA A 277 -0.75 -7.34 24.85
C ALA A 277 0.33 -8.18 24.15
N SER A 278 0.86 -9.22 24.79
CA SER A 278 1.87 -10.12 24.21
C SER A 278 1.37 -10.85 22.95
N GLN A 279 0.05 -11.05 22.82
CA GLN A 279 -0.56 -11.68 21.64
C GLN A 279 -0.40 -10.86 20.35
N ALA A 280 -0.12 -9.55 20.44
CA ALA A 280 0.15 -8.73 19.26
C ALA A 280 1.42 -9.15 18.50
N SER A 281 2.34 -9.87 19.15
CA SER A 281 3.55 -10.40 18.53
C SER A 281 3.32 -11.78 17.87
N SER A 282 2.12 -12.35 17.98
CA SER A 282 1.82 -13.68 17.46
C SER A 282 1.72 -13.70 15.94
N HIS A 283 2.14 -14.81 15.35
CA HIS A 283 2.11 -15.00 13.89
C HIS A 283 0.69 -14.83 13.31
N ASP A 284 -0.34 -15.45 13.91
CA ASP A 284 -1.74 -15.37 13.46
C ASP A 284 -2.29 -13.93 13.46
N HIS A 285 -1.84 -13.09 14.40
CA HIS A 285 -2.22 -11.68 14.45
C HIS A 285 -1.56 -10.89 13.33
N LEU A 286 -0.25 -11.05 13.14
CA LEU A 286 0.52 -10.25 12.18
C LEU A 286 0.13 -10.51 10.73
N ILE A 287 -0.15 -11.76 10.36
CA ILE A 287 -0.50 -12.12 8.97
C ILE A 287 -1.85 -11.58 8.53
N ARG A 288 -2.71 -11.16 9.47
CA ARG A 288 -4.02 -10.57 9.13
C ARG A 288 -3.96 -9.08 8.82
N TYR A 289 -2.82 -8.44 9.07
CA TYR A 289 -2.55 -7.06 8.61
C TYR A 289 -1.82 -7.06 7.27
N GLY A 290 -2.15 -6.09 6.43
CA GLY A 290 -1.63 -5.94 5.08
C GLY A 290 -2.48 -6.70 4.06
N ARG A 291 -1.82 -7.43 3.16
CA ARG A 291 -2.50 -8.15 2.09
C ARG A 291 -3.15 -9.45 2.58
N PRO A 292 -4.31 -9.85 2.01
CA PRO A 292 -4.89 -11.18 2.19
C PRO A 292 -4.00 -12.35 1.74
N LEU A 293 -2.86 -12.04 1.08
CA LEU A 293 -1.86 -13.02 0.70
C LEU A 293 -1.26 -13.74 1.92
N TRP A 294 -1.00 -13.04 3.02
CA TRP A 294 -0.20 -13.61 4.11
C TRP A 294 -0.85 -14.80 4.81
N PRO A 295 -2.16 -14.78 5.14
CA PRO A 295 -2.81 -15.95 5.73
C PRO A 295 -2.94 -17.13 4.77
N ALA A 296 -2.80 -16.90 3.46
CA ALA A 296 -2.86 -17.95 2.44
C ALA A 296 -1.51 -18.67 2.22
N LEU A 297 -0.42 -18.20 2.82
CA LEU A 297 0.89 -18.84 2.70
C LEU A 297 1.05 -20.02 3.67
N GLU A 298 1.81 -21.03 3.27
CA GLU A 298 2.12 -22.19 4.10
C GLU A 298 2.97 -21.78 5.32
N CYS A 299 2.52 -22.13 6.53
CA CYS A 299 3.12 -21.72 7.80
C CYS A 299 4.59 -22.18 7.97
N SER A 300 4.92 -23.40 7.54
CA SER A 300 6.25 -23.99 7.74
C SER A 300 7.38 -23.24 7.04
N ASN A 301 7.09 -22.63 5.89
CA ASN A 301 8.06 -21.87 5.08
C ASN A 301 7.62 -20.41 4.94
N PHE A 302 6.88 -19.89 5.92
CA PHE A 302 6.24 -18.59 5.81
C PHE A 302 7.26 -17.47 5.55
N TRP A 303 8.27 -17.35 6.42
CA TRP A 303 9.26 -16.27 6.31
C TRP A 303 10.12 -16.38 5.05
N ASP A 304 10.47 -17.58 4.60
CA ASP A 304 11.16 -17.77 3.32
C ASP A 304 10.31 -17.31 2.14
N ASN A 305 9.00 -17.61 2.14
CA ASN A 305 8.08 -17.12 1.11
C ASN A 305 7.96 -15.59 1.14
N VAL A 306 7.90 -14.98 2.32
CA VAL A 306 7.82 -13.52 2.46
C VAL A 306 9.11 -12.86 1.98
N LEU A 307 10.28 -13.39 2.36
CA LEU A 307 11.58 -12.93 1.90
C LEU A 307 11.70 -13.03 0.37
N PHE A 308 11.35 -14.18 -0.20
CA PHE A 308 11.34 -14.41 -1.64
C PHE A 308 10.44 -13.40 -2.39
N LYS A 309 9.30 -13.04 -1.79
CA LYS A 309 8.38 -12.02 -2.33
C LYS A 309 8.97 -10.61 -2.23
N LEU A 310 9.58 -10.23 -1.11
CA LEU A 310 10.20 -8.90 -0.94
C LEU A 310 11.46 -8.73 -1.83
N GLN A 311 12.26 -9.78 -1.97
CA GLN A 311 13.51 -9.79 -2.74
C GLN A 311 13.29 -9.90 -4.27
N GLY A 312 12.09 -10.27 -4.71
CA GLY A 312 11.74 -10.27 -6.13
C GLY A 312 12.16 -11.50 -6.91
N LYS A 313 12.07 -12.68 -6.27
CA LYS A 313 12.37 -14.00 -6.86
C LYS A 313 13.84 -14.25 -7.20
N GLU A 314 14.73 -13.49 -6.60
CA GLU A 314 16.18 -13.59 -6.71
C GLU A 314 16.76 -13.49 -5.30
N ASP A 315 17.93 -14.08 -5.08
CA ASP A 315 18.63 -13.92 -3.80
C ASP A 315 18.95 -12.45 -3.55
N PHE A 316 19.06 -12.10 -2.27
CA PHE A 316 19.35 -10.72 -1.91
C PHE A 316 20.77 -10.34 -2.35
N SER A 317 20.89 -9.15 -2.93
CA SER A 317 22.16 -8.53 -3.27
C SER A 317 22.13 -7.07 -2.87
N ALA A 318 23.09 -6.66 -2.03
CA ALA A 318 23.26 -5.27 -1.63
C ALA A 318 23.61 -4.34 -2.81
N ASP A 319 23.96 -4.87 -3.98
CA ASP A 319 24.16 -4.10 -5.22
C ASP A 319 22.86 -3.84 -6.00
N ASN A 320 21.80 -4.62 -5.72
CA ASN A 320 20.52 -4.49 -6.39
C ASN A 320 19.70 -3.35 -5.77
N THR A 321 19.75 -2.20 -6.45
CA THR A 321 19.06 -0.97 -6.06
C THR A 321 17.57 -1.16 -5.75
N ALA A 322 16.86 -2.01 -6.50
CA ALA A 322 15.43 -2.23 -6.30
C ALA A 322 15.15 -3.03 -5.01
N GLN A 323 15.99 -4.01 -4.69
CA GLN A 323 15.90 -4.74 -3.42
C GLN A 323 16.21 -3.82 -2.24
N CYS A 324 17.31 -3.06 -2.30
CA CYS A 324 17.68 -2.11 -1.23
C CYS A 324 16.61 -1.04 -1.01
N PHE A 325 16.05 -0.48 -2.10
CA PHE A 325 14.93 0.46 -1.98
C PHE A 325 13.73 -0.18 -1.29
N SER A 326 13.36 -1.41 -1.66
CA SER A 326 12.16 -2.07 -1.16
C SER A 326 12.28 -2.44 0.32
N VAL A 327 13.45 -2.92 0.76
CA VAL A 327 13.77 -3.14 2.18
C VAL A 327 13.58 -1.85 2.99
N MET A 328 14.14 -0.73 2.52
CA MET A 328 14.00 0.55 3.19
C MET A 328 12.56 1.08 3.16
N ALA A 329 11.86 0.89 2.03
CA ALA A 329 10.51 1.37 1.83
C ALA A 329 9.48 0.64 2.72
N SER A 330 9.66 -0.66 2.96
CA SER A 330 8.83 -1.46 3.87
C SER A 330 8.91 -1.03 5.33
N ARG A 331 9.97 -0.30 5.73
CA ARG A 331 10.15 0.16 7.11
C ARG A 331 9.91 1.66 7.29
N LEU A 332 10.19 2.46 6.26
CA LEU A 332 10.22 3.92 6.35
C LEU A 332 9.09 4.60 5.57
N ALA A 333 8.04 3.88 5.15
CA ALA A 333 6.93 4.43 4.36
C ALA A 333 7.40 5.32 3.19
N LEU A 334 8.31 4.79 2.37
CA LEU A 334 8.79 5.50 1.19
C LEU A 334 7.80 5.35 0.03
N GLY A 335 7.51 6.46 -0.65
CA GLY A 335 6.78 6.49 -1.91
C GLY A 335 7.67 6.94 -3.06
N LEU A 336 7.40 6.48 -4.29
CA LEU A 336 8.12 6.88 -5.51
C LEU A 336 7.41 8.01 -6.26
N VAL A 337 8.12 9.12 -6.48
CA VAL A 337 7.61 10.29 -7.17
C VAL A 337 6.94 9.84 -8.46
N PRO A 338 5.67 10.23 -8.70
CA PRO A 338 4.98 9.89 -9.93
C PRO A 338 5.80 10.32 -11.15
N VAL A 339 5.78 9.51 -12.19
CA VAL A 339 6.49 9.82 -13.44
C VAL A 339 5.97 11.17 -13.97
N HIS A 340 6.80 12.21 -13.99
CA HIS A 340 6.38 13.56 -14.38
C HIS A 340 6.19 13.70 -15.89
N GLU A 341 5.22 14.57 -16.26
CA GLU A 341 5.11 15.18 -17.58
C GLU A 341 6.41 15.90 -17.94
N GLY A 342 7.07 15.42 -18.99
CA GLY A 342 8.33 15.95 -19.46
C GLY A 342 9.04 14.85 -20.21
N GLY A 343 8.69 14.69 -21.50
CA GLY A 343 9.18 13.66 -22.42
C GLY A 343 10.71 13.64 -22.61
N GLY A 344 11.45 13.32 -21.55
CA GLY A 344 12.90 13.24 -21.50
C GLY A 344 13.38 11.83 -21.17
N ALA A 345 14.70 11.63 -21.28
CA ALA A 345 15.39 10.36 -21.04
C ALA A 345 15.15 9.75 -19.64
N LEU A 346 14.63 10.52 -18.69
CA LEU A 346 14.33 10.09 -17.32
C LEU A 346 12.99 9.34 -17.21
N PHE A 347 12.02 9.64 -18.06
CA PHE A 347 10.68 9.01 -18.05
C PHE A 347 10.77 7.48 -18.14
N GLY A 348 11.55 6.98 -19.10
CA GLY A 348 11.71 5.54 -19.31
C GLY A 348 12.37 4.83 -18.12
N LYS A 349 13.33 5.49 -17.46
CA LYS A 349 14.01 4.94 -16.27
C LYS A 349 13.08 4.92 -15.05
N GLN A 350 12.34 5.99 -14.81
CA GLN A 350 11.35 6.08 -13.73
C GLN A 350 10.28 5.00 -13.89
N LYS A 351 9.70 4.91 -15.09
CA LYS A 351 8.68 3.91 -15.41
C LYS A 351 9.20 2.49 -15.21
N LEU A 352 10.41 2.17 -15.70
CA LEU A 352 11.01 0.85 -15.56
C LEU A 352 11.29 0.49 -14.09
N PHE A 353 11.77 1.45 -13.29
CA PHE A 353 12.02 1.21 -11.87
C PHE A 353 10.71 0.95 -11.12
N MET A 354 9.68 1.78 -11.34
CA MET A 354 8.36 1.60 -10.73
C MET A 354 7.74 0.26 -11.12
N ASP A 355 7.79 -0.10 -12.40
CA ASP A 355 7.33 -1.40 -12.90
C ASP A 355 8.04 -2.55 -12.16
N LYS A 356 9.37 -2.50 -12.05
CA LYS A 356 10.15 -3.49 -11.31
C LYS A 356 9.74 -3.58 -9.83
N THR A 357 9.52 -2.45 -9.16
CA THR A 357 9.14 -2.45 -7.72
C THR A 357 7.74 -3.05 -7.49
N VAL A 358 6.81 -2.84 -8.41
CA VAL A 358 5.45 -3.39 -8.32
C VAL A 358 5.42 -4.87 -8.72
N ASP A 359 6.11 -5.25 -9.80
CA ASP A 359 6.16 -6.63 -10.30
C ASP A 359 6.90 -7.58 -9.37
N ARG A 360 7.99 -7.10 -8.77
CA ARG A 360 8.91 -7.96 -8.05
C ARG A 360 8.98 -7.71 -6.56
N HIS A 361 8.80 -6.48 -6.10
CA HIS A 361 9.17 -6.13 -4.73
C HIS A 361 8.01 -5.69 -3.84
N MET A 362 6.82 -6.23 -4.10
CA MET A 362 5.63 -6.01 -3.26
C MET A 362 5.25 -4.52 -3.12
N GLY A 363 5.64 -3.67 -4.07
CA GLY A 363 5.05 -2.34 -4.22
C GLY A 363 3.61 -2.43 -4.75
N MET A 364 2.81 -1.39 -4.54
CA MET A 364 1.44 -1.33 -5.06
C MET A 364 1.15 -0.01 -5.76
N VAL A 365 0.44 -0.08 -6.87
CA VAL A 365 -0.13 1.10 -7.53
C VAL A 365 -1.34 1.57 -6.72
N SER A 366 -1.22 2.74 -6.09
CA SER A 366 -2.24 3.28 -5.18
C SER A 366 -3.18 4.27 -5.83
N ARG A 367 -2.78 4.87 -6.96
CA ARG A 367 -3.58 5.83 -7.73
C ARG A 367 -3.03 5.96 -9.15
N ILE A 368 -3.91 6.24 -10.09
CA ILE A 368 -3.56 6.73 -11.42
C ILE A 368 -4.31 8.06 -11.61
N SER A 369 -3.59 9.13 -11.93
CA SER A 369 -4.18 10.45 -12.16
C SER A 369 -4.71 10.62 -13.59
N ASN A 370 -5.40 11.74 -13.83
CA ASN A 370 -6.05 12.03 -15.12
C ASN A 370 -5.05 12.26 -16.28
N ASP A 371 -3.80 12.55 -15.98
CA ASP A 371 -2.67 12.61 -16.92
C ASP A 371 -2.03 11.22 -17.18
N ALA A 372 -2.60 10.15 -16.61
CA ALA A 372 -2.06 8.80 -16.63
C ALA A 372 -0.72 8.65 -15.86
N SER A 373 -0.43 9.54 -14.89
CA SER A 373 0.68 9.35 -13.96
C SER A 373 0.35 8.28 -12.91
N MET A 374 1.29 7.37 -12.71
CA MET A 374 1.15 6.23 -11.79
C MET A 374 1.75 6.60 -10.42
N TYR A 375 1.01 6.36 -9.34
CA TYR A 375 1.48 6.53 -7.97
C TYR A 375 1.78 5.15 -7.41
N VAL A 376 3.04 4.91 -7.03
CA VAL A 376 3.49 3.64 -6.45
C VAL A 376 3.96 3.87 -5.03
N ASN A 377 3.35 3.12 -4.13
CA ASN A 377 3.62 3.17 -2.70
C ASN A 377 4.05 1.79 -2.19
N SER A 378 4.76 1.77 -1.08
CA SER A 378 4.97 0.56 -0.27
C SER A 378 3.98 0.61 0.89
N PRO A 379 2.92 -0.22 0.88
CA PRO A 379 1.95 -0.22 1.96
C PRO A 379 2.62 -0.58 3.30
N SER A 380 2.13 0.00 4.39
CA SER A 380 2.53 -0.40 5.75
C SER A 380 2.06 -1.83 5.99
N GLU A 381 3.00 -2.77 6.16
CA GLU A 381 2.71 -4.18 6.41
C GLU A 381 3.72 -4.74 7.42
N PRO A 382 3.29 -5.21 8.61
CA PRO A 382 4.21 -5.71 9.62
C PRO A 382 5.04 -6.90 9.13
N VAL A 383 4.42 -7.80 8.35
CA VAL A 383 5.10 -8.95 7.75
C VAL A 383 6.27 -8.53 6.85
N LEU A 384 6.09 -7.51 6.01
CA LEU A 384 7.17 -7.00 5.15
C LEU A 384 8.21 -6.21 5.94
N ALA A 385 7.81 -5.50 7.00
CA ALA A 385 8.73 -4.78 7.88
C ALA A 385 9.67 -5.74 8.62
N ILE A 386 9.14 -6.86 9.14
CA ILE A 386 9.93 -7.91 9.80
C ILE A 386 10.84 -8.60 8.79
N ALA A 387 10.35 -8.93 7.60
CA ALA A 387 11.18 -9.51 6.53
C ALA A 387 12.30 -8.57 6.08
N ALA A 388 12.05 -7.26 6.01
CA ALA A 388 13.09 -6.26 5.75
C ALA A 388 14.17 -6.26 6.85
N SER A 389 13.79 -6.42 8.12
CA SER A 389 14.73 -6.55 9.24
C SER A 389 15.52 -7.87 9.19
N LEU A 390 14.89 -8.99 8.80
CA LEU A 390 15.59 -10.27 8.57
C LEU A 390 16.65 -10.17 7.47
N ILE A 391 16.41 -9.40 6.41
CA ILE A 391 17.43 -9.13 5.37
C ILE A 391 18.58 -8.28 5.91
N MET A 392 18.29 -7.36 6.83
CA MET A 392 19.29 -6.51 7.48
C MET A 392 20.10 -7.26 8.56
N PHE A 393 19.55 -8.34 9.11
CA PHE A 393 20.15 -9.23 10.10
C PHE A 393 20.15 -10.68 9.62
N PRO A 394 21.01 -11.05 8.65
CA PRO A 394 21.07 -12.43 8.19
C PRO A 394 21.45 -13.37 9.34
N VAL A 395 21.01 -14.62 9.19
CA VAL A 395 21.31 -15.67 10.16
C VAL A 395 22.80 -16.05 10.05
N ALA A 396 23.44 -16.42 11.16
CA ALA A 396 24.87 -16.77 11.20
C ALA A 396 25.31 -17.83 10.17
N ILE A 397 24.40 -18.72 9.73
CA ILE A 397 24.65 -19.72 8.67
C ILE A 397 24.85 -19.05 7.30
N GLU A 398 24.00 -18.07 6.97
CA GLU A 398 24.11 -17.30 5.72
C GLU A 398 25.38 -16.44 5.72
N GLU A 399 25.77 -15.89 6.87
CA GLU A 399 27.05 -15.18 7.02
C GLU A 399 28.27 -16.10 6.77
N CYS A 400 28.18 -17.39 7.13
CA CYS A 400 29.26 -18.35 6.91
C CYS A 400 29.38 -18.77 5.44
N ASP A 401 28.25 -19.02 4.76
CA ASP A 401 28.25 -19.44 3.35
C ASP A 401 28.83 -18.33 2.43
N GLU A 402 28.48 -17.06 2.64
CA GLU A 402 29.07 -15.93 1.89
C GLU A 402 30.58 -15.76 2.17
N GLN A 403 31.03 -16.04 3.40
CA GLN A 403 32.45 -15.92 3.78
C GLN A 403 33.31 -17.03 3.19
N VAL A 404 32.78 -18.24 3.07
CA VAL A 404 33.50 -19.41 2.53
C VAL A 404 33.73 -19.27 1.02
N GLU A 405 32.83 -18.64 0.27
CA GLU A 405 32.98 -18.50 -1.18
C GLU A 405 34.03 -17.46 -1.62
N LEU A 406 34.33 -16.45 -0.80
CA LEU A 406 35.16 -15.30 -1.23
C LEU A 406 36.37 -14.96 -0.36
N GLY A 407 36.56 -15.58 0.82
CA GLY A 407 37.71 -15.26 1.69
C GLY A 407 37.78 -13.79 2.12
N GLN A 408 36.63 -13.10 2.12
CA GLN A 408 36.49 -11.68 2.40
C GLN A 408 36.11 -11.41 3.87
N LYS A 409 36.40 -10.20 4.36
CA LYS A 409 35.95 -9.73 5.68
C LYS A 409 34.41 -9.75 5.76
N PRO A 410 33.80 -9.98 6.94
CA PRO A 410 32.36 -9.93 7.10
C PRO A 410 31.81 -8.59 6.61
N VAL A 411 30.95 -8.64 5.59
CA VAL A 411 30.25 -7.48 5.04
C VAL A 411 29.14 -7.14 6.02
N ASN A 412 29.05 -5.87 6.46
CA ASN A 412 27.91 -5.39 7.25
C ASN A 412 26.70 -5.22 6.30
N PRO A 413 25.70 -6.13 6.30
CA PRO A 413 24.60 -6.07 5.32
C PRO A 413 23.74 -4.84 5.55
N TYR A 414 23.47 -4.51 6.81
CA TYR A 414 22.78 -3.30 7.23
C TYR A 414 23.45 -2.04 6.65
N GLY A 415 24.76 -1.91 6.86
CA GLY A 415 25.55 -0.80 6.33
C GLY A 415 25.57 -0.75 4.80
N SER A 416 25.63 -1.92 4.14
CA SER A 416 25.67 -2.02 2.68
C SER A 416 24.34 -1.62 2.03
N ILE A 417 23.21 -2.01 2.64
CA ILE A 417 21.87 -1.57 2.22
C ILE A 417 21.74 -0.05 2.32
N LEU A 418 22.13 0.53 3.45
CA LEU A 418 22.10 1.98 3.65
C LEU A 418 23.01 2.72 2.66
N GLU A 419 24.19 2.19 2.39
CA GLU A 419 25.14 2.76 1.45
C GLU A 419 24.62 2.72 0.00
N ASN A 420 24.01 1.60 -0.41
CA ASN A 420 23.37 1.50 -1.72
C ASN A 420 22.17 2.45 -1.83
N PHE A 421 21.31 2.48 -0.80
CA PHE A 421 20.19 3.40 -0.73
C PHE A 421 20.66 4.86 -0.88
N ARG A 422 21.75 5.24 -0.19
CA ARG A 422 22.36 6.56 -0.31
C ARG A 422 22.89 6.83 -1.72
N THR A 423 23.68 5.91 -2.27
CA THR A 423 24.46 6.17 -3.49
C THR A 423 23.67 5.97 -4.78
N ARG A 424 22.64 5.14 -4.76
CA ARG A 424 21.84 4.77 -5.94
C ARG A 424 20.39 5.23 -5.84
N CYS A 425 19.71 5.03 -4.73
CA CYS A 425 18.30 5.46 -4.60
C CYS A 425 18.18 6.98 -4.41
N LEU A 426 18.90 7.55 -3.44
CA LEU A 426 18.80 8.99 -3.14
C LEU A 426 19.46 9.88 -4.20
N VAL A 427 20.40 9.36 -5.00
CA VAL A 427 21.09 10.15 -6.04
C VAL A 427 20.36 10.09 -7.38
N ASP A 428 19.72 8.97 -7.73
CA ASP A 428 19.10 8.82 -9.04
C ASP A 428 17.83 9.67 -9.14
N PRO A 429 17.75 10.66 -10.06
CA PRO A 429 16.51 11.41 -10.30
C PRO A 429 15.37 10.52 -10.81
N ALA A 430 15.67 9.31 -11.30
CA ALA A 430 14.67 8.32 -11.66
C ALA A 430 14.07 7.58 -10.45
N ILE A 431 14.68 7.69 -9.27
CA ILE A 431 14.23 7.06 -8.02
C ILE A 431 14.02 8.17 -6.99
N ALA A 432 13.22 9.17 -7.35
CA ALA A 432 12.90 10.23 -6.40
C ALA A 432 11.83 9.77 -5.40
N GLY A 433 12.07 9.99 -4.10
CA GLY A 433 11.10 9.72 -3.03
C GLY A 433 10.28 10.95 -2.65
N PHE A 434 9.06 10.77 -2.13
CA PHE A 434 8.16 11.88 -1.76
C PHE A 434 7.25 11.59 -0.54
N LYS A 435 7.80 10.93 0.49
CA LYS A 435 7.12 10.81 1.80
C LYS A 435 8.13 11.11 2.90
N GLY A 436 7.98 12.28 3.52
CA GLY A 436 8.82 12.73 4.62
C GLY A 436 10.31 12.82 4.29
N MET A 437 10.66 13.35 3.11
CA MET A 437 12.05 13.48 2.61
C MET A 437 12.86 14.61 3.29
N HIS A 438 12.34 15.22 4.35
CA HIS A 438 13.06 16.20 5.16
C HIS A 438 13.84 15.50 6.29
N GLY A 439 14.20 16.22 7.36
CA GLY A 439 14.76 15.61 8.57
C GLY A 439 13.92 14.46 9.12
N GLU A 440 12.61 14.43 8.83
CA GLU A 440 11.69 13.32 9.12
C GLU A 440 12.21 11.96 8.63
N LEU A 441 12.86 11.86 7.47
CA LEU A 441 13.42 10.61 6.96
C LEU A 441 14.57 10.12 7.84
N ASP A 442 15.52 11.02 8.15
CA ASP A 442 16.65 10.69 9.01
C ASP A 442 16.19 10.30 10.41
N SER A 443 15.19 11.00 10.95
CA SER A 443 14.58 10.67 12.24
C SER A 443 13.91 9.31 12.24
N ARG A 444 13.09 8.98 11.23
CA ARG A 444 12.48 7.64 11.11
C ARG A 444 13.54 6.55 10.96
N MET A 445 14.59 6.79 10.17
CA MET A 445 15.72 5.87 10.07
C MET A 445 16.41 5.68 11.43
N THR A 446 16.67 6.76 12.16
CA THR A 446 17.31 6.72 13.48
C THR A 446 16.46 5.95 14.50
N LEU A 447 15.15 6.14 14.49
CA LEU A 447 14.21 5.42 15.37
C LEU A 447 14.18 3.92 15.02
N ILE A 448 14.13 3.56 13.74
CA ILE A 448 14.23 2.16 13.28
C ILE A 448 15.58 1.54 13.70
N VAL A 449 16.68 2.27 13.51
CA VAL A 449 18.02 1.82 13.90
C VAL A 449 18.14 1.61 15.41
N ALA A 450 17.54 2.49 16.22
CA ALA A 450 17.52 2.31 17.68
C ALA A 450 16.73 1.07 18.10
N TRP A 451 15.62 0.79 17.42
CA TRP A 451 14.85 -0.44 17.61
C TRP A 451 15.64 -1.70 17.22
N ASP A 452 16.30 -1.66 16.06
CA ASP A 452 17.15 -2.74 15.57
C ASP A 452 18.35 -2.99 16.50
N ALA A 453 18.99 -1.93 16.99
CA ALA A 453 20.09 -2.01 17.95
C ALA A 453 19.65 -2.62 19.28
N ALA A 454 18.45 -2.28 19.76
CA ALA A 454 17.87 -2.89 20.96
C ALA A 454 17.66 -4.41 20.81
N LYS A 455 17.25 -4.86 19.61
CA LYS A 455 17.06 -6.30 19.31
C LYS A 455 18.38 -7.03 19.06
N ARG A 456 19.41 -6.34 18.60
CA ARG A 456 20.69 -6.93 18.19
C ARG A 456 21.29 -7.86 19.25
N LYS A 457 21.26 -7.45 20.52
CA LYS A 457 21.82 -8.23 21.63
C LYS A 457 21.11 -9.57 21.83
N GLU A 458 19.78 -9.60 21.67
CA GLU A 458 18.99 -10.83 21.76
C GLU A 458 19.29 -11.74 20.57
N LEU A 459 19.37 -11.17 19.35
CA LEU A 459 19.68 -11.92 18.13
C LEU A 459 21.08 -12.54 18.16
N ASP A 460 22.09 -11.77 18.60
CA ASP A 460 23.47 -12.26 18.71
C ASP A 460 23.58 -13.43 19.72
N ALA A 461 22.64 -13.56 20.67
CA ALA A 461 22.61 -14.67 21.63
C ALA A 461 21.99 -15.96 21.07
N LEU A 462 21.36 -15.93 19.88
CA LEU A 462 20.65 -17.05 19.27
C LEU A 462 21.55 -17.95 18.38
N GLU A 463 22.81 -18.19 18.76
CA GLU A 463 23.79 -18.94 17.94
C GLU A 463 23.19 -20.21 17.27
N GLN A 464 23.20 -20.26 15.92
CA GLN A 464 22.72 -21.36 15.04
C GLN A 464 21.20 -21.64 15.01
N GLN A 465 20.37 -20.61 14.85
CA GLN A 465 18.90 -20.75 14.79
C GLN A 465 18.29 -20.45 13.41
N THR A 466 16.99 -20.72 13.24
CA THR A 466 16.27 -20.54 11.97
C THR A 466 15.79 -19.10 11.79
N LYS A 467 15.40 -18.72 10.56
CA LYS A 467 14.75 -17.43 10.28
C LYS A 467 13.50 -17.19 11.11
N SER A 468 12.77 -18.24 11.46
CA SER A 468 11.59 -18.16 12.32
C SER A 468 11.93 -17.71 13.74
N ASP A 469 13.07 -18.14 14.28
CA ASP A 469 13.51 -17.76 15.63
C ASP A 469 13.92 -16.28 15.67
N TYR A 470 14.66 -15.82 14.64
CA TYR A 470 14.97 -14.41 14.47
C TYR A 470 13.69 -13.58 14.32
N ALA A 471 12.75 -14.04 13.51
CA ALA A 471 11.47 -13.36 13.34
C ALA A 471 10.71 -13.25 14.66
N GLU A 472 10.70 -14.28 15.50
CA GLU A 472 10.06 -14.24 16.81
C GLU A 472 10.68 -13.16 17.72
N VAL A 473 12.00 -13.01 17.74
CA VAL A 473 12.65 -11.91 18.46
C VAL A 473 12.25 -10.55 17.88
N LEU A 474 12.22 -10.44 16.56
CA LEU A 474 11.87 -9.20 15.84
C LEU A 474 10.39 -8.83 15.99
N THR A 475 9.48 -9.75 16.31
CA THR A 475 8.05 -9.44 16.49
C THR A 475 7.70 -9.00 17.92
N ARG A 476 8.55 -9.31 18.90
CA ARG A 476 8.30 -8.99 20.32
C ARG A 476 8.37 -7.49 20.58
N ALA A 477 7.49 -6.99 21.45
CA ALA A 477 7.58 -5.63 21.96
C ALA A 477 8.93 -5.37 22.69
N VAL A 478 9.39 -4.12 22.67
CA VAL A 478 10.66 -3.67 23.26
C VAL A 478 10.37 -2.71 24.42
N PRO A 479 11.09 -2.83 25.55
CA PRO A 479 11.05 -1.82 26.61
C PRO A 479 11.38 -0.43 26.06
N LEU A 480 10.56 0.58 26.39
CA LEU A 480 10.78 1.95 25.94
C LEU A 480 12.15 2.48 26.42
N GLU A 481 12.53 2.15 27.64
CA GLU A 481 13.80 2.54 28.24
C GLU A 481 15.00 2.02 27.42
N THR A 482 14.91 0.81 26.86
CA THR A 482 15.94 0.26 25.99
C THR A 482 16.07 1.09 24.71
N ILE A 483 14.96 1.43 24.06
CA ILE A 483 14.98 2.28 22.85
C ILE A 483 15.59 3.65 23.15
N LEU A 484 15.22 4.27 24.27
CA LEU A 484 15.76 5.58 24.67
C LEU A 484 17.27 5.52 24.94
N SER A 485 17.77 4.43 25.55
CA SER A 485 19.20 4.24 25.78
C SER A 485 20.01 4.02 24.49
N GLU A 486 19.40 3.42 23.48
CA GLU A 486 20.02 3.25 22.16
C GLU A 486 19.97 4.56 21.34
N LEU A 487 19.09 5.51 21.69
CA LEU A 487 19.03 6.85 21.09
C LEU A 487 19.97 7.86 21.75
N ALA A 488 20.18 7.79 23.07
CA ALA A 488 20.91 8.80 23.83
C ALA A 488 21.69 8.21 25.03
N ASP A 489 22.98 8.54 25.12
CA ASP A 489 23.79 8.29 26.31
C ASP A 489 23.60 9.42 27.35
N LEU A 490 22.64 9.21 28.25
CA LEU A 490 22.27 10.15 29.30
C LEU A 490 23.16 10.02 30.53
N ASP A 491 23.39 11.15 31.22
CA ASP A 491 23.89 11.08 32.60
C ASP A 491 22.81 10.58 33.57
N GLU A 492 23.23 10.23 34.78
CA GLU A 492 22.35 9.66 35.80
C GLU A 492 21.16 10.57 36.13
N ALA A 493 21.38 11.89 36.22
CA ALA A 493 20.32 12.85 36.54
C ALA A 493 19.23 12.91 35.45
N ASN A 494 19.63 12.97 34.18
CA ASN A 494 18.70 12.98 33.05
C ASN A 494 17.98 11.63 32.88
N ALA A 495 18.70 10.51 33.06
CA ALA A 495 18.12 9.18 33.03
C ALA A 495 17.08 8.98 34.16
N ASP A 496 17.40 9.47 35.36
CA ASP A 496 16.49 9.43 36.52
C ASP A 496 15.24 10.27 36.29
N GLN A 497 15.35 11.43 35.64
CA GLN A 497 14.19 12.26 35.31
C GLN A 497 13.20 11.54 34.40
N LEU A 498 13.68 10.81 33.38
CA LEU A 498 12.84 9.99 32.50
C LEU A 498 12.22 8.81 33.27
N ARG A 499 13.02 8.11 34.10
CA ARG A 499 12.52 7.00 34.92
C ARG A 499 11.41 7.46 35.88
N GLN A 500 11.62 8.58 36.58
CA GLN A 500 10.62 9.18 37.47
C GLN A 500 9.35 9.58 36.73
N ARG A 501 9.43 9.97 35.44
CA ARG A 501 8.23 10.24 34.63
C ARG A 501 7.42 8.96 34.43
N LEU A 502 8.07 7.86 34.03
CA LEU A 502 7.40 6.56 33.84
C LEU A 502 6.75 6.07 35.14
N GLU A 503 7.48 6.16 36.26
CA GLU A 503 6.98 5.76 37.58
C GLU A 503 5.79 6.63 38.04
N ARG A 504 5.82 7.95 37.82
CA ARG A 504 4.69 8.83 38.16
C ARG A 504 3.43 8.47 37.37
N VAL A 505 3.56 8.24 36.07
CA VAL A 505 2.42 7.84 35.21
C VAL A 505 1.87 6.47 35.64
N GLN A 506 2.75 5.52 35.96
CA GLN A 506 2.34 4.22 36.51
C GLN A 506 1.58 4.39 37.82
N GLN A 507 2.12 5.14 38.77
CA GLN A 507 1.50 5.35 40.09
C GLN A 507 0.13 6.00 39.94
N HIS A 508 0.01 7.05 39.13
CA HIS A 508 -1.24 7.73 38.86
C HIS A 508 -2.28 6.77 38.26
N GLY A 509 -1.88 6.00 37.24
CA GLY A 509 -2.76 5.03 36.57
C GLY A 509 -3.12 3.79 37.42
N SER A 510 -2.27 3.39 38.36
CA SER A 510 -2.45 2.16 39.17
C SER A 510 -3.68 2.15 40.07
N SER A 511 -4.22 3.35 40.37
CA SER A 511 -5.44 3.54 41.15
C SER A 511 -6.70 3.05 40.42
N THR A 512 -6.72 3.16 39.09
CA THR A 512 -7.88 2.82 38.24
C THR A 512 -7.63 1.63 37.32
N ARG A 513 -6.36 1.21 37.16
CA ARG A 513 -5.92 0.18 36.23
C ARG A 513 -5.08 -0.89 36.94
N PRO A 514 -5.65 -2.06 37.27
CA PRO A 514 -4.97 -3.11 38.03
C PRO A 514 -3.67 -3.61 37.40
N ALA A 515 -3.57 -3.68 36.08
CA ALA A 515 -2.37 -4.17 35.38
C ALA A 515 -1.15 -3.22 35.50
N LEU A 516 -1.34 -2.02 36.06
CA LEU A 516 -0.26 -1.08 36.39
C LEU A 516 0.25 -1.24 37.82
N GLN A 517 -0.40 -2.04 38.67
CA GLN A 517 0.03 -2.25 40.05
C GLN A 517 1.31 -3.08 40.08
N ARG A 518 2.28 -2.67 40.91
CA ARG A 518 3.51 -3.47 41.11
C ARG A 518 3.14 -4.83 41.71
N PRO A 519 3.75 -5.94 41.26
CA PRO A 519 3.56 -7.25 41.89
C PRO A 519 3.89 -7.18 43.38
N PRO A 520 3.14 -7.90 44.25
CA PRO A 520 3.47 -7.98 45.67
C PRO A 520 4.87 -8.58 45.87
N ALA A 521 5.60 -8.06 46.86
CA ALA A 521 6.97 -8.46 47.18
C ALA A 521 7.07 -9.99 47.37
N GLY A 522 7.79 -10.67 46.48
CA GLY A 522 8.01 -12.13 46.55
C GLY A 522 7.84 -12.90 45.23
N ARG A 523 7.21 -12.30 44.20
CA ARG A 523 7.36 -12.77 42.82
C ARG A 523 8.58 -12.08 42.20
N SER A 524 9.36 -12.84 41.41
CA SER A 524 10.64 -12.41 40.83
C SER A 524 10.64 -10.95 40.39
N ALA A 525 11.65 -10.18 40.80
CA ALA A 525 11.86 -8.77 40.47
C ALA A 525 12.19 -8.52 38.97
N ALA A 526 11.87 -9.47 38.10
CA ALA A 526 12.37 -9.55 36.73
C ALA A 526 11.63 -8.69 35.70
N SER A 527 10.77 -7.75 36.10
CA SER A 527 10.37 -6.67 35.18
C SER A 527 9.91 -5.44 35.96
N SER A 528 10.85 -4.55 36.26
CA SER A 528 10.54 -3.14 36.55
C SER A 528 10.02 -2.40 35.31
N THR A 529 10.10 -3.04 34.13
CA THR A 529 9.64 -2.50 32.85
C THR A 529 8.12 -2.41 32.82
N ILE A 530 7.65 -1.21 32.52
CA ILE A 530 6.22 -0.86 32.53
C ILE A 530 5.79 -0.16 31.25
N ALA A 531 6.71 0.21 30.36
CA ALA A 531 6.43 0.93 29.13
C ALA A 531 6.99 0.15 27.94
N TRP A 532 6.13 -0.20 26.99
CA TRP A 532 6.48 -1.07 25.88
C TRP A 532 6.11 -0.44 24.55
N THR A 533 7.01 -0.50 23.58
CA THR A 533 6.72 -0.16 22.19
C THR A 533 6.79 -1.40 21.31
N ASN A 534 5.97 -1.45 20.26
CA ASN A 534 5.89 -2.59 19.35
C ASN A 534 6.09 -2.18 17.89
N PHE A 535 6.66 -0.99 17.62
CA PHE A 535 6.79 -0.51 16.25
C PHE A 535 7.89 -1.25 15.47
N THR A 536 7.61 -1.56 14.19
CA THR A 536 8.55 -2.21 13.26
C THR A 536 8.73 -1.39 11.97
N HIS A 537 7.77 -0.50 11.69
CA HIS A 537 7.74 0.35 10.50
C HIS A 537 6.91 1.61 10.75
N PHE A 538 6.95 2.52 9.78
CA PHE A 538 6.18 3.76 9.76
C PHE A 538 5.07 3.76 8.72
N ASP A 539 4.11 4.67 8.91
CA ASP A 539 3.30 5.27 7.84
C ASP A 539 3.03 6.74 8.15
N VAL A 540 2.39 7.45 7.22
CA VAL A 540 2.21 8.90 7.23
C VAL A 540 0.72 9.22 7.35
N LEU A 541 0.38 10.10 8.29
CA LEU A 541 -0.98 10.63 8.41
C LEU A 541 -1.30 11.55 7.23
N PRO A 542 -2.50 11.42 6.63
CA PRO A 542 -2.90 12.27 5.52
C PRO A 542 -3.27 13.69 5.96
N ASP A 543 -3.85 13.82 7.15
CA ASP A 543 -4.42 15.05 7.67
C ASP A 543 -3.81 15.45 9.02
N HIS A 544 -3.83 16.75 9.31
CA HIS A 544 -3.45 17.27 10.63
C HIS A 544 -4.37 16.72 11.70
N ILE A 545 -3.80 16.47 12.88
CA ILE A 545 -4.57 16.03 14.05
C ILE A 545 -4.31 16.95 15.24
N THR A 546 -5.35 17.19 16.04
CA THR A 546 -5.24 17.95 17.30
C THR A 546 -5.38 17.04 18.52
N GLU A 547 -6.11 15.94 18.38
CA GLU A 547 -6.31 14.95 19.43
C GLU A 547 -6.23 13.53 18.85
N ILE A 548 -5.82 12.56 19.67
CA ILE A 548 -5.67 11.16 19.29
C ILE A 548 -6.40 10.25 20.28
N SER A 549 -7.16 9.28 19.77
CA SER A 549 -7.85 8.32 20.63
C SER A 549 -6.90 7.22 21.14
N PRO A 550 -7.02 6.79 22.40
CA PRO A 550 -6.26 5.65 22.93
C PRO A 550 -6.44 4.36 22.13
N GLU A 551 -7.60 4.19 21.51
CA GLU A 551 -7.91 3.04 20.69
C GLU A 551 -7.23 3.08 19.32
N TYR A 552 -7.05 4.26 18.73
CA TYR A 552 -6.23 4.39 17.54
C TYR A 552 -4.76 4.14 17.86
N LEU A 553 -4.28 4.58 19.04
CA LEU A 553 -2.95 4.21 19.53
C LEU A 553 -2.82 2.69 19.72
N TRP A 554 -3.82 2.02 20.29
CA TRP A 554 -3.85 0.56 20.43
C TRP A 554 -3.80 -0.13 19.07
N CYS A 555 -4.59 0.34 18.10
CA CYS A 555 -4.58 -0.16 16.72
C CYS A 555 -3.17 -0.05 16.09
N CYS A 556 -2.53 1.12 16.23
CA CYS A 556 -1.17 1.33 15.74
C CYS A 556 -0.16 0.41 16.46
N TRP A 557 -0.27 0.30 17.79
CA TRP A 557 0.64 -0.52 18.60
C TRP A 557 0.55 -2.01 18.23
N LYS A 558 -0.66 -2.56 18.11
CA LYS A 558 -0.85 -3.98 17.77
C LYS A 558 -0.48 -4.28 16.31
N ARG A 559 -0.54 -3.30 15.41
CA ARG A 559 -0.01 -3.39 14.03
C ARG A 559 1.52 -3.28 13.98
N GLY A 560 2.14 -2.73 15.02
CA GLY A 560 3.55 -2.36 15.03
C GLY A 560 3.87 -1.13 14.16
N LEU A 561 2.98 -0.15 14.18
CA LEU A 561 3.05 1.06 13.37
C LEU A 561 3.48 2.28 14.19
N GLY A 562 4.57 2.93 13.75
CA GLY A 562 4.89 4.31 14.08
C GLY A 562 4.23 5.28 13.09
N LEU A 563 3.89 6.48 13.55
CA LEU A 563 3.23 7.49 12.73
C LEU A 563 4.16 8.66 12.45
N GLN A 564 4.24 9.06 11.19
CA GLN A 564 4.65 10.40 10.81
C GLN A 564 3.40 11.28 10.73
N MET A 565 3.47 12.49 11.26
CA MET A 565 2.38 13.45 11.19
C MET A 565 2.19 13.95 9.75
N ALA A 566 1.00 14.50 9.48
CA ALA A 566 0.74 15.13 8.21
C ALA A 566 1.70 16.29 7.96
N ARG A 567 1.97 16.54 6.68
CA ARG A 567 2.91 17.58 6.27
C ARG A 567 2.55 18.93 6.90
N SER A 568 3.55 19.65 7.38
CA SER A 568 3.39 20.97 8.02
C SER A 568 2.58 20.94 9.32
N GLN A 569 2.41 19.78 9.96
CA GLN A 569 1.88 19.76 11.32
C GLN A 569 2.79 20.55 12.25
N HIS A 570 2.20 21.51 12.96
CA HIS A 570 2.95 22.29 13.94
C HIS A 570 3.19 21.48 15.21
N GLY A 571 4.41 21.52 15.73
CA GLY A 571 4.78 20.98 17.03
C GLY A 571 5.63 19.73 16.93
N ILE A 572 5.07 18.64 16.42
CA ILE A 572 5.73 17.33 16.33
C ILE A 572 5.67 16.77 14.92
N ASP A 573 6.65 15.95 14.57
CA ASP A 573 6.78 15.32 13.26
C ASP A 573 6.30 13.86 13.25
N GLY A 574 6.15 13.24 14.42
CA GLY A 574 5.54 11.92 14.52
C GLY A 574 5.33 11.39 15.94
N ILE A 575 4.77 10.19 16.01
CA ILE A 575 4.33 9.52 17.23
C ILE A 575 4.74 8.04 17.19
N LEU A 576 5.22 7.52 18.32
CA LEU A 576 5.41 6.09 18.58
C LEU A 576 4.44 5.63 19.67
N PRO A 577 3.48 4.73 19.39
CA PRO A 577 2.57 4.20 20.41
C PRO A 577 3.31 3.45 21.53
N VAL A 578 2.81 3.61 22.75
CA VAL A 578 3.36 2.97 23.96
C VAL A 578 2.23 2.33 24.77
N PHE A 579 2.39 1.05 25.08
CA PHE A 579 1.54 0.34 26.02
C PHE A 579 2.16 0.38 27.41
N MET A 580 1.37 0.76 28.42
CA MET A 580 1.80 0.81 29.81
C MET A 580 1.25 -0.39 30.60
N GLY A 581 2.11 -1.21 31.19
CA GLY A 581 1.74 -2.35 32.04
C GLY A 581 2.44 -3.66 31.69
N SER A 582 1.97 -4.74 32.29
CA SER A 582 2.44 -6.10 31.98
C SER A 582 1.86 -6.59 30.65
N LEU A 583 2.71 -7.13 29.77
CA LEU A 583 2.29 -7.66 28.48
C LEU A 583 1.46 -8.95 28.59
N GLU A 584 1.70 -9.73 29.64
CA GLU A 584 1.06 -11.03 29.88
C GLU A 584 -0.20 -10.93 30.75
N GLU A 585 -0.45 -9.77 31.36
CA GLU A 585 -1.65 -9.58 32.17
C GLU A 585 -2.88 -9.53 31.24
N PRO A 586 -3.92 -10.33 31.50
CA PRO A 586 -5.17 -10.23 30.76
C PRO A 586 -5.78 -8.84 30.93
N PHE A 587 -6.49 -8.32 29.91
CA PHE A 587 -7.11 -6.99 30.00
C PHE A 587 -8.28 -6.90 31.02
N VAL A 588 -8.81 -8.06 31.47
CA VAL A 588 -9.85 -8.33 32.50
C VAL A 588 -11.18 -7.58 32.37
N SER A 589 -12.30 -8.32 32.47
CA SER A 589 -13.50 -7.85 33.20
C SER A 589 -13.73 -8.79 34.39
N ARG A 590 -13.52 -8.32 35.63
CA ARG A 590 -13.67 -9.15 36.84
C ARG A 590 -15.12 -9.19 37.35
N THR A 591 -16.06 -8.53 36.67
CA THR A 591 -17.45 -8.34 37.17
C THR A 591 -18.53 -8.23 36.07
N GLY A 592 -18.32 -8.71 34.84
CA GLY A 592 -19.31 -8.59 33.76
C GLY A 592 -19.98 -9.91 33.40
N THR A 593 -21.31 -9.96 33.44
CA THR A 593 -22.16 -11.00 32.83
C THR A 593 -21.77 -11.26 31.38
N GLN A 594 -21.97 -12.51 30.95
CA GLN A 594 -21.43 -13.17 29.75
C GLN A 594 -21.82 -12.58 28.38
N ASP A 595 -22.42 -11.39 28.33
CA ASP A 595 -22.88 -10.74 27.10
C ASP A 595 -22.29 -9.33 27.00
N ASP A 596 -21.02 -9.23 26.56
CA ASP A 596 -20.52 -8.10 25.76
C ASP A 596 -19.17 -8.46 25.10
N VAL A 597 -19.32 -9.17 23.98
CA VAL A 597 -18.63 -9.08 22.68
C VAL A 597 -17.18 -8.54 22.70
N ALA A 598 -16.24 -9.36 22.21
CA ALA A 598 -14.80 -9.15 21.95
C ALA A 598 -14.27 -7.70 21.86
N THR A 599 -15.01 -6.78 21.23
CA THR A 599 -14.74 -5.34 21.21
C THR A 599 -14.50 -4.77 22.62
N SER A 600 -15.31 -5.14 23.62
CA SER A 600 -15.19 -4.64 25.00
C SER A 600 -13.82 -4.93 25.64
N ILE A 601 -13.20 -6.07 25.27
CA ILE A 601 -11.89 -6.49 25.79
C ILE A 601 -10.76 -5.60 25.23
N GLU A 602 -10.73 -5.35 23.92
CA GLU A 602 -9.69 -4.49 23.33
C GLU A 602 -9.87 -3.01 23.71
N MET A 603 -11.11 -2.57 23.95
CA MET A 603 -11.35 -1.22 24.50
C MET A 603 -10.77 -1.07 25.91
N HIS A 604 -10.62 -2.15 26.68
CA HIS A 604 -9.86 -2.11 27.93
C HIS A 604 -8.35 -1.99 27.70
N ALA A 605 -7.80 -2.64 26.67
CA ALA A 605 -6.39 -2.50 26.30
C ALA A 605 -6.03 -1.05 25.96
N ALA A 606 -6.92 -0.36 25.25
CA ALA A 606 -6.75 1.05 24.88
C ALA A 606 -6.55 1.98 26.08
N ARG A 607 -7.11 1.66 27.26
CA ARG A 607 -6.94 2.46 28.49
C ARG A 607 -5.50 2.52 28.98
N TYR A 608 -4.65 1.60 28.51
CA TYR A 608 -3.24 1.49 28.86
C TYR A 608 -2.33 2.19 27.83
N MET A 609 -2.90 2.83 26.81
CA MET A 609 -2.14 3.46 25.75
C MET A 609 -1.73 4.90 26.09
N THR A 610 -0.50 5.21 25.73
CA THR A 610 0.06 6.56 25.61
C THR A 610 1.02 6.54 24.41
N TYR A 611 1.87 7.55 24.26
CA TYR A 611 2.80 7.61 23.15
C TYR A 611 4.03 8.47 23.43
N VAL A 612 5.10 8.23 22.65
CA VAL A 612 6.26 9.11 22.54
C VAL A 612 6.09 9.99 21.31
N ALA A 613 6.19 11.31 21.48
CA ALA A 613 6.28 12.24 20.36
C ALA A 613 7.72 12.32 19.87
N TRP A 614 7.93 12.60 18.58
CA TRP A 614 9.24 12.96 18.07
C TRP A 614 9.19 14.17 17.16
N GLU A 615 10.27 14.94 17.21
CA GLU A 615 10.54 16.12 16.41
C GLU A 615 11.84 15.90 15.64
N ALA A 616 11.83 16.24 14.36
CA ALA A 616 12.93 16.07 13.44
C ALA A 616 13.40 17.42 12.93
N LYS A 617 14.64 17.79 13.27
CA LYS A 617 15.28 18.96 12.66
C LYS A 617 16.67 18.60 12.18
N ASN A 618 16.77 18.40 10.88
CA ASN A 618 18.06 18.28 10.21
C ASN A 618 18.50 19.67 9.70
N ARG A 619 18.94 20.56 10.60
CA ARG A 619 19.50 21.89 10.27
C ARG A 619 20.70 22.19 11.17
N ASP A 620 21.59 23.07 10.70
CA ASP A 620 22.77 23.49 11.47
C ASP A 620 22.37 24.19 12.79
N GLU A 621 21.34 25.03 12.74
CA GLU A 621 20.82 25.74 13.91
C GLU A 621 19.90 24.86 14.78
N PRO A 622 20.19 24.71 16.09
CA PRO A 622 19.39 23.92 17.00
C PRO A 622 17.97 24.49 17.16
N GLN A 623 17.01 23.70 17.65
CA GLN A 623 15.73 24.30 18.07
C GLN A 623 15.88 25.16 19.35
N PRO A 624 15.00 26.17 19.53
CA PRO A 624 14.89 26.88 20.79
C PRO A 624 14.66 25.90 21.95
N GLU A 625 15.21 26.24 23.10
CA GLU A 625 15.03 25.50 24.34
C GLU A 625 13.55 25.44 24.73
N ALA A 626 13.17 24.40 25.47
CA ALA A 626 11.76 24.12 25.82
C ALA A 626 11.09 25.23 26.67
N GLY A 627 11.86 26.25 27.07
CA GLY A 627 11.41 27.42 27.83
C GLY A 627 11.07 28.68 27.02
N TRP A 628 11.38 28.74 25.72
CA TRP A 628 11.35 29.99 24.95
C TRP A 628 10.22 29.99 23.90
N GLY A 629 9.12 30.70 24.16
CA GLY A 629 8.05 30.91 23.19
C GLY A 629 6.69 31.24 23.80
N LYS A 630 5.67 31.44 22.95
CA LYS A 630 4.28 31.60 23.41
C LYS A 630 3.72 30.27 23.94
N PRO A 631 2.94 30.24 25.04
CA PRO A 631 2.41 29.02 25.64
C PRO A 631 1.71 28.09 24.63
N ASP A 632 0.87 28.64 23.76
CA ASP A 632 0.12 27.90 22.74
C ASP A 632 1.00 27.15 21.72
N VAL A 633 2.25 27.59 21.53
CA VAL A 633 3.22 26.92 20.65
C VAL A 633 3.94 25.81 21.40
N MET A 634 4.23 26.01 22.69
CA MET A 634 4.91 25.03 23.53
C MET A 634 4.05 23.79 23.78
N PHE A 635 2.73 23.95 23.98
CA PHE A 635 1.82 22.81 24.09
C PHE A 635 1.85 21.89 22.87
N LYS A 636 2.07 22.45 21.67
CA LYS A 636 2.14 21.66 20.43
C LYS A 636 3.38 20.78 20.37
N LEU A 637 4.49 21.17 21.03
CA LEU A 637 5.70 20.34 21.13
C LEU A 637 5.48 19.07 21.97
N ALA A 638 4.47 19.07 22.85
CA ALA A 638 4.07 17.88 23.59
C ALA A 638 3.15 16.93 22.79
N GLY A 639 2.80 17.28 21.54
CA GLY A 639 1.96 16.45 20.65
C GLY A 639 0.44 16.59 20.89
N PRO A 640 -0.41 15.93 20.09
CA PRO A 640 -1.87 15.92 20.23
C PRO A 640 -2.36 15.53 21.63
N SER A 641 -3.48 16.09 22.10
CA SER A 641 -4.08 15.62 23.35
C SER A 641 -4.60 14.19 23.20
N ILE A 642 -4.47 13.39 24.26
CA ILE A 642 -5.08 12.06 24.30
C ILE A 642 -6.54 12.21 24.70
N MET A 643 -7.44 11.69 23.85
CA MET A 643 -8.87 11.67 24.16
C MET A 643 -9.17 10.71 25.31
N ARG A 644 -10.34 10.88 25.92
CA ARG A 644 -10.87 9.88 26.84
C ARG A 644 -11.25 8.62 26.07
N ALA A 645 -10.75 7.46 26.52
CA ALA A 645 -11.14 6.16 25.93
C ALA A 645 -12.64 5.89 26.10
N SER A 646 -13.26 5.20 25.15
CA SER A 646 -14.73 5.10 25.06
C SER A 646 -15.35 4.24 26.17
N HIS A 647 -14.64 3.23 26.68
CA HIS A 647 -15.12 2.31 27.72
C HIS A 647 -14.39 2.50 29.07
N VAL A 648 -14.30 3.76 29.53
CA VAL A 648 -13.72 4.06 30.85
C VAL A 648 -14.79 4.27 31.92
N PRO A 649 -14.51 3.89 33.17
CA PRO A 649 -15.29 4.32 34.32
C PRO A 649 -15.47 5.87 34.38
N PRO A 650 -16.59 6.37 34.91
CA PRO A 650 -16.77 7.79 35.20
C PRO A 650 -15.61 8.35 36.02
N GLY A 651 -14.99 9.44 35.57
CA GLY A 651 -13.90 10.11 36.28
C GLY A 651 -12.49 9.54 36.03
N GLU A 652 -12.34 8.50 35.22
CA GLU A 652 -11.00 8.05 34.77
C GLU A 652 -10.49 8.92 33.60
N GLU A 653 -9.35 9.56 33.83
CA GLU A 653 -8.62 10.36 32.84
C GLU A 653 -7.65 9.50 32.02
N PRO A 654 -7.23 9.97 30.82
CA PRO A 654 -6.14 9.37 30.06
C PRO A 654 -4.86 9.20 30.90
N LEU A 655 -4.00 8.23 30.56
CA LEU A 655 -2.74 8.01 31.30
C LEU A 655 -1.83 9.24 31.29
N THR A 656 -1.85 9.99 30.19
CA THR A 656 -1.18 11.26 30.03
C THR A 656 -2.08 12.17 29.22
N GLU A 657 -2.08 13.48 29.51
CA GLU A 657 -2.84 14.45 28.72
C GLU A 657 -2.32 14.55 27.27
N ARG A 658 -1.00 14.43 27.09
CA ARG A 658 -0.28 14.48 25.81
C ARG A 658 0.80 13.40 25.79
N ALA A 659 1.90 13.58 25.04
CA ALA A 659 2.99 12.61 24.99
C ALA A 659 3.54 12.26 26.39
N LEU A 660 3.93 11.00 26.55
CA LEU A 660 4.67 10.51 27.72
C LEU A 660 6.03 11.17 27.83
N ILE A 661 6.73 11.24 26.69
CA ILE A 661 8.04 11.85 26.45
C ILE A 661 8.01 12.43 25.03
N CYS A 662 8.65 13.58 24.80
CA CYS A 662 8.97 14.08 23.46
C CYS A 662 10.46 13.88 23.17
N VAL A 663 10.82 13.35 21.99
CA VAL A 663 12.21 13.18 21.56
C VAL A 663 12.53 14.17 20.46
N GLN A 664 13.48 15.06 20.71
CA GLN A 664 13.96 16.02 19.73
C GLN A 664 15.26 15.51 19.09
N LEU A 665 15.20 15.30 17.79
CA LEU A 665 16.28 14.75 16.96
C LEU A 665 16.92 15.89 16.12
N ASP A 666 17.90 16.58 16.70
CA ASP A 666 18.69 17.64 16.04
C ASP A 666 19.94 17.03 15.36
N LEU A 667 19.69 16.13 14.40
CA LEU A 667 20.71 15.28 13.76
C LEU A 667 21.84 16.09 13.08
N GLY A 668 21.48 17.18 12.41
CA GLY A 668 22.39 18.03 11.65
C GLY A 668 23.06 19.14 12.46
N SER A 669 22.71 19.32 13.73
CA SER A 669 23.24 20.45 14.50
C SER A 669 24.69 20.23 14.90
N SER A 670 25.53 21.23 14.62
CA SER A 670 26.91 21.32 15.10
C SER A 670 27.07 22.28 16.28
N THR A 671 25.95 22.71 16.89
CA THR A 671 25.94 23.65 18.01
C THR A 671 25.76 22.90 19.33
N PRO A 672 26.71 22.99 20.28
CA PRO A 672 26.57 22.36 21.60
C PRO A 672 25.47 23.03 22.44
N PHE A 673 25.09 22.39 23.53
CA PHE A 673 24.22 22.99 24.54
C PHE A 673 24.96 24.12 25.29
N VAL A 674 24.25 25.21 25.60
CA VAL A 674 24.84 26.46 26.13
C VAL A 674 25.31 26.33 27.59
N SER A 675 24.82 25.34 28.34
CA SER A 675 25.14 25.13 29.75
C SER A 675 26.47 24.37 29.94
N GLU A 676 27.51 25.04 30.42
CA GLU A 676 28.73 24.37 30.91
C GLU A 676 28.38 23.43 32.08
N PRO A 677 28.95 22.20 32.16
CA PRO A 677 30.02 21.62 31.34
C PRO A 677 29.53 20.61 30.28
N GLN A 678 28.23 20.57 29.94
CA GLN A 678 27.60 19.39 29.32
C GLN A 678 27.75 19.25 27.78
N GLY A 679 28.35 20.21 27.08
CA GLY A 679 28.74 20.06 25.67
C GLY A 679 27.61 19.58 24.74
N PHE A 680 27.81 18.45 24.05
CA PHE A 680 26.82 17.80 23.15
C PHE A 680 26.05 16.66 23.82
N ARG A 681 26.30 16.38 25.11
CA ARG A 681 25.66 15.27 25.78
C ARG A 681 24.14 15.48 25.78
N PRO A 682 23.34 14.47 25.41
CA PRO A 682 21.89 14.60 25.41
C PRO A 682 21.36 14.99 26.79
N ARG A 683 20.29 15.79 26.82
CA ARG A 683 19.69 16.32 28.05
C ARG A 683 18.17 16.26 28.02
N VAL A 684 17.55 16.36 29.18
CA VAL A 684 16.09 16.28 29.36
C VAL A 684 15.60 17.61 29.93
N GLU A 685 14.66 18.23 29.24
CA GLU A 685 14.01 19.49 29.66
C GLU A 685 12.51 19.28 29.78
N THR A 686 11.85 19.84 30.78
CA THR A 686 10.38 19.80 30.83
C THR A 686 9.79 20.85 29.91
N ILE A 687 8.85 20.46 29.04
CA ILE A 687 8.15 21.41 28.16
C ILE A 687 7.28 22.35 28.99
N ASN A 688 7.56 23.65 28.90
CA ASN A 688 6.85 24.67 29.68
C ASN A 688 5.32 24.56 29.53
N GLY A 689 4.63 24.57 30.68
CA GLY A 689 3.18 24.44 30.73
C GLY A 689 2.67 23.00 30.65
N THR A 690 3.54 22.00 30.57
CA THR A 690 3.17 20.58 30.53
C THR A 690 4.00 19.74 31.49
N GLU A 691 3.59 18.49 31.73
CA GLU A 691 4.41 17.51 32.44
C GLU A 691 5.31 16.66 31.51
N CYS A 692 5.32 16.96 30.21
CA CYS A 692 6.04 16.17 29.21
C CYS A 692 7.54 16.53 29.20
N PRO A 693 8.44 15.59 29.54
CA PRO A 693 9.86 15.79 29.33
C PRO A 693 10.23 15.70 27.85
N ARG A 694 11.14 16.55 27.42
CA ARG A 694 11.73 16.63 26.08
C ARG A 694 13.18 16.16 26.14
N LEU A 695 13.44 14.98 25.58
CA LEU A 695 14.78 14.43 25.39
C LEU A 695 15.42 15.10 24.17
N CYS A 696 16.43 15.93 24.40
CA CYS A 696 17.13 16.69 23.37
C CYS A 696 18.43 15.99 22.97
N ILE A 697 18.53 15.58 21.70
CA ILE A 697 19.70 14.88 21.15
C ILE A 697 20.26 15.71 20.00
N ARG A 698 21.55 16.06 20.04
CA ARG A 698 22.21 16.94 19.04
C ARG A 698 23.44 16.29 18.43
N GLY A 699 23.57 16.43 17.11
CA GLY A 699 24.80 16.16 16.38
C GLY A 699 25.09 14.67 16.20
N VAL A 700 24.83 14.16 14.99
CA VAL A 700 25.08 12.75 14.62
C VAL A 700 26.56 12.32 14.67
N THR A 701 27.48 13.26 14.82
CA THR A 701 28.92 13.01 14.97
C THR A 701 29.36 12.81 16.42
N ASN A 702 28.52 13.15 17.39
CA ASN A 702 28.87 13.02 18.80
C ASN A 702 28.73 11.57 19.28
N GLU A 703 29.66 11.10 20.11
CA GLU A 703 29.69 9.74 20.64
C GLU A 703 28.54 9.44 21.62
N HIS A 704 28.03 10.45 22.31
CA HIS A 704 26.89 10.32 23.23
C HIS A 704 25.54 10.40 22.52
N ALA A 705 25.52 10.81 21.24
CA ALA A 705 24.31 10.91 20.44
C ALA A 705 24.17 9.68 19.54
N TYR A 706 22.99 9.07 19.56
CA TYR A 706 22.64 7.91 18.73
C TYR A 706 23.59 6.71 18.87
N PRO A 707 23.82 6.16 20.10
CA PRO A 707 24.65 4.96 20.30
C PRO A 707 24.29 3.79 19.38
N CYS A 708 23.02 3.67 18.99
CA CYS A 708 22.52 2.68 18.04
C CYS A 708 23.30 2.63 16.71
N LEU A 709 23.81 3.77 16.24
CA LEU A 709 24.62 3.84 15.02
C LEU A 709 25.96 3.12 15.17
N ASP A 710 26.53 3.09 16.37
CA ASP A 710 27.79 2.40 16.67
C ASP A 710 27.55 0.91 16.94
N VAL A 711 26.46 0.57 17.64
CA VAL A 711 26.04 -0.82 17.86
C VAL A 711 25.90 -1.57 16.52
N LEU A 712 25.29 -0.92 15.52
CA LEU A 712 25.15 -1.49 14.18
C LEU A 712 26.34 -1.20 13.25
N LYS A 713 27.36 -0.45 13.71
CA LYS A 713 28.56 -0.07 12.95
C LYS A 713 28.24 0.67 11.63
N ILE A 714 27.28 1.59 11.66
CA ILE A 714 26.77 2.33 10.49
C ILE A 714 26.93 3.84 10.59
N ARG A 715 27.46 4.40 11.70
CA ARG A 715 27.57 5.86 11.92
C ARG A 715 28.14 6.61 10.71
N ALA A 716 29.25 6.15 10.13
CA ALA A 716 29.88 6.79 8.98
C ALA A 716 28.98 6.77 7.72
N VAL A 717 28.27 5.67 7.47
CA VAL A 717 27.35 5.56 6.33
C VAL A 717 26.16 6.49 6.53
N PHE A 718 25.60 6.51 7.74
CA PHE A 718 24.45 7.33 8.10
C PHE A 718 24.76 8.83 8.03
N GLN A 719 25.92 9.28 8.50
CA GLN A 719 26.37 10.67 8.40
C GLN A 719 26.37 11.17 6.95
N ASN A 720 26.96 10.38 6.04
CA ASN A 720 26.99 10.72 4.63
C ASN A 720 25.59 10.71 3.99
N LEU A 721 24.71 9.82 4.46
CA LEU A 721 23.32 9.75 4.03
C LEU A 721 22.55 11.01 4.43
N SER A 722 22.68 11.46 5.68
CA SER A 722 22.00 12.66 6.17
C SER A 722 22.45 13.93 5.43
N ILE A 723 23.76 14.08 5.15
CA ILE A 723 24.29 15.17 4.31
C ILE A 723 23.66 15.17 2.91
N ARG A 724 23.39 14.01 2.34
CA ARG A 724 22.78 13.89 1.01
C ARG A 724 21.31 14.26 1.02
N ILE A 725 20.57 13.87 2.04
CA ILE A 725 19.15 14.22 2.20
C ILE A 725 18.98 15.74 2.30
N LEU A 726 19.85 16.43 3.05
CA LEU A 726 19.86 17.90 3.16
C LEU A 726 19.97 18.64 1.82
N ARG A 727 20.65 18.03 0.83
CA ARG A 727 20.92 18.66 -0.47
C ARG A 727 19.82 18.43 -1.51
N ARG A 728 18.78 17.65 -1.21
CA ARG A 728 17.70 17.36 -2.17
C ARG A 728 16.71 18.51 -2.27
N ARG A 729 16.19 18.72 -3.49
CA ARG A 729 15.11 19.68 -3.70
C ARG A 729 13.79 19.13 -3.16
N PRO A 730 12.95 19.97 -2.55
CA PRO A 730 11.64 19.55 -2.06
C PRO A 730 10.69 19.16 -3.21
N TYR A 731 10.04 17.99 -3.12
CA TYR A 731 8.91 17.60 -4.00
C TYR A 731 7.58 17.86 -3.27
N GLU A 732 7.40 19.10 -2.85
CA GLU A 732 6.40 19.51 -1.87
C GLU A 732 4.96 19.16 -2.26
N LEU A 733 4.58 19.47 -3.50
CA LEU A 733 3.22 19.28 -4.03
C LEU A 733 2.79 17.81 -4.09
N LEU A 734 3.71 16.87 -3.92
CA LEU A 734 3.44 15.45 -4.10
C LEU A 734 3.32 14.70 -2.78
N ASN A 735 3.81 15.25 -1.66
CA ASN A 735 3.80 14.62 -0.34
C ASN A 735 2.38 14.38 0.26
N GLU A 736 1.30 14.66 -0.47
CA GLU A 736 -0.07 14.38 -0.04
C GLU A 736 -0.38 12.89 -0.15
N VAL A 737 -0.84 12.28 0.94
CA VAL A 737 -1.22 10.86 0.99
C VAL A 737 -2.74 10.77 0.82
N PRO A 738 -3.27 10.22 -0.29
CA PRO A 738 -4.69 10.30 -0.59
C PRO A 738 -5.55 9.28 0.18
N ASN A 739 -4.94 8.25 0.77
CA ASN A 739 -5.67 7.17 1.46
C ASN A 739 -5.15 7.03 2.89
N SER A 740 -6.03 7.14 3.86
CA SER A 740 -5.74 6.88 5.26
C SER A 740 -5.66 5.38 5.56
N ILE A 741 -4.82 4.97 6.52
CA ILE A 741 -4.96 3.67 7.19
C ILE A 741 -6.02 3.77 8.30
N TRP A 742 -7.09 4.55 8.10
CA TRP A 742 -8.08 4.70 9.15
C TRP A 742 -8.89 3.41 9.25
N ASN A 743 -9.06 2.95 10.48
CA ASN A 743 -10.23 2.16 10.79
C ASN A 743 -11.38 3.16 10.94
N ASP A 744 -12.39 3.08 10.08
CA ASP A 744 -13.52 4.03 10.06
C ASP A 744 -14.27 4.11 11.40
N HIS A 745 -14.08 3.13 12.28
CA HIS A 745 -14.66 3.10 13.61
C HIS A 745 -13.84 3.84 14.68
N MET A 746 -12.52 4.05 14.48
CA MET A 746 -11.59 4.61 15.47
C MET A 746 -10.69 5.69 14.83
N GLN A 747 -11.08 6.97 14.89
CA GLN A 747 -10.37 8.05 14.18
C GLN A 747 -9.78 9.12 15.13
N PRO A 748 -8.56 9.63 14.86
CA PRO A 748 -8.05 10.87 15.45
C PRO A 748 -8.97 12.07 15.13
N ALA A 749 -9.01 13.08 16.01
CA ALA A 749 -9.76 14.30 15.69
C ALA A 749 -8.97 15.20 14.75
N LEU A 750 -9.63 15.55 13.64
CA LEU A 750 -9.18 16.58 12.72
C LEU A 750 -9.37 17.97 13.34
N PRO A 751 -8.53 18.96 12.99
CA PRO A 751 -8.72 20.34 13.42
C PRO A 751 -10.09 20.84 12.96
N SER A 752 -10.86 21.42 13.90
CA SER A 752 -12.10 22.10 13.55
C SER A 752 -11.78 23.21 12.54
N ILE A 753 -12.33 23.12 11.33
CA ILE A 753 -12.19 24.16 10.30
C ILE A 753 -12.97 25.40 10.79
N SER A 754 -12.40 26.21 11.68
CA SER A 754 -12.99 27.44 12.20
C SER A 754 -11.96 28.31 12.92
N ALA A 755 -11.09 29.01 12.17
CA ALA A 755 -10.58 30.33 12.55
C ALA A 755 -9.92 31.04 11.36
N ALA A 756 -10.41 32.26 11.08
CA ALA A 756 -9.91 33.28 10.15
C ALA A 756 -10.19 33.07 8.65
N GLY A 757 -11.18 33.82 8.16
CA GLY A 757 -11.57 33.89 6.77
C GLY A 757 -10.47 34.41 5.86
N VAL A 758 -10.23 33.66 4.78
CA VAL A 758 -10.03 34.26 3.47
C VAL A 758 -11.30 33.93 2.71
N SER A 759 -12.14 34.95 2.50
CA SER A 759 -13.28 34.86 1.61
C SER A 759 -12.79 34.39 0.23
N ASN A 760 -13.07 33.14 -0.13
CA ASN A 760 -13.17 32.80 -1.55
C ASN A 760 -14.32 33.66 -2.11
N PRO A 761 -14.09 34.53 -3.10
CA PRO A 761 -15.20 35.13 -3.79
C PRO A 761 -15.99 34.00 -4.47
N PRO A 762 -17.33 34.07 -4.50
CA PRO A 762 -18.14 33.08 -5.19
C PRO A 762 -17.71 33.05 -6.66
N ALA A 763 -17.69 31.85 -7.24
CA ALA A 763 -17.47 31.63 -8.66
C ALA A 763 -18.44 32.49 -9.47
N THR A 764 -17.98 33.66 -9.93
CA THR A 764 -18.70 34.46 -10.90
C THR A 764 -18.65 33.73 -12.22
N ALA A 765 -19.83 33.30 -12.66
CA ALA A 765 -20.09 32.83 -14.01
C ALA A 765 -19.43 33.77 -15.03
N ALA A 766 -18.78 33.17 -16.03
CA ALA A 766 -18.21 33.89 -17.16
C ALA A 766 -19.25 34.85 -17.76
N PRO A 767 -18.98 36.17 -17.87
CA PRO A 767 -19.82 37.04 -18.65
C PRO A 767 -19.56 36.77 -20.13
N ARG A 768 -20.65 36.68 -20.89
CA ARG A 768 -20.65 36.77 -22.35
C ARG A 768 -20.13 38.15 -22.75
N ASP A 769 -19.04 38.20 -23.50
CA ASP A 769 -18.62 39.40 -24.21
C ASP A 769 -19.38 39.48 -25.53
N ASP A 770 -20.38 40.37 -25.56
CA ASP A 770 -20.94 40.96 -26.78
C ASP A 770 -20.42 42.41 -26.88
N ASN A 771 -19.69 42.66 -27.97
CA ASN A 771 -19.53 43.89 -28.76
C ASN A 771 -18.85 45.19 -28.25
N ASP A 772 -17.95 45.63 -29.14
CA ASP A 772 -17.65 46.99 -29.63
C ASP A 772 -16.82 47.98 -28.79
N GLY A 773 -15.65 48.35 -29.34
CA GLY A 773 -14.97 49.60 -28.95
C GLY A 773 -13.46 49.69 -29.23
N ALA A 774 -13.11 50.10 -30.44
CA ALA A 774 -11.80 50.43 -30.99
C ALA A 774 -10.69 51.04 -30.07
N ALA A 775 -9.46 50.58 -30.37
CA ALA A 775 -8.19 51.32 -30.49
C ALA A 775 -7.51 51.95 -29.26
N GLN A 776 -6.34 51.40 -28.87
CA GLN A 776 -5.07 52.07 -29.18
C GLN A 776 -3.85 51.17 -28.99
N CYS A 777 -2.97 51.29 -29.99
CA CYS A 777 -1.70 50.61 -30.19
C CYS A 777 -0.65 51.14 -29.20
N LYS A 778 0.11 50.25 -28.54
CA LYS A 778 1.53 50.46 -28.25
C LYS A 778 2.24 49.12 -28.05
N ARG A 779 2.95 48.72 -29.11
CA ARG A 779 4.05 47.75 -29.05
C ARG A 779 5.18 48.34 -28.21
N GLN A 780 5.71 47.56 -27.28
CA GLN A 780 7.16 47.51 -27.07
C GLN A 780 7.58 46.09 -26.69
N ARG A 781 8.65 45.69 -27.35
CA ARG A 781 9.23 44.35 -27.49
C ARG A 781 10.54 44.34 -26.70
N MET A 782 11.01 43.13 -26.36
CA MET A 782 12.42 42.76 -26.10
C MET A 782 13.00 43.22 -24.75
N ASP A 783 13.80 42.46 -24.01
CA ASP A 783 14.44 41.17 -24.31
C ASP A 783 14.85 40.46 -23.01
N LEU A 784 15.00 39.14 -23.17
CA LEU A 784 15.78 38.26 -22.31
C LEU A 784 17.26 38.39 -22.67
N ASP A 785 18.12 38.38 -21.65
CA ASP A 785 19.39 37.64 -21.65
C ASP A 785 19.37 36.69 -20.44
#